data_AF-A0A2D4XBH6-F1
#
_entry.id   AF-A0A2D4XBH6-F1
#
_cell.length_a   1.000
_cell.length_b   1.000
_cell.length_c   1.000
_cell.angle_alpha   90.00
_cell.angle_beta   90.00
_cell.angle_gamma   90.00
#
_symmetry.space_group_name_H-M   'P 1'
#
loop_
_entity.id
_entity.type
_entity.pdbx_description
1 polymer ?
#
loop_
_entity_poly.entity_id
_entity_poly.type
_entity_poly.pdbx_seq_one_letter_code
_entity_poly.pdbx_strand_id
1 'polypeptide(L)'
;MSAVPEEILVDSETWGTRELLEVIASRFFDLGNEGAYPNSWEVQGKDELGVGEQLLQLNNHLEPMGLVGSLENTNPPVMTIARAPSGSSVIGGFQQISLWLVMSAFMTLVGEHWFSEYDYGGSGFSEFGWSLFFFTAPVIFTLLLASYCRVLVARKFEVEVGHIAPIVFPIPGWWPFGIVGSIGQRKPDLVPMPNRRSLGTIEVVVPIILVLSGSILTILGLILTPSNPPELTGAPTVFDTNLITGHLVESWMGSESGIRLQWLHPTGIAGIGLSIVGWGLMLPIPGFPGDRLLHAIIGPSEMRSGSTQTSIFLIVLFVMVVVFATAKWTPWIFLAFVAAWQRFNPDNLPQPIILDEHFGLEERFRSRFVAIAIIVLIAGMPGSVPSYEMEEYDAGVSTESWPEELLFDAENGVELSLLLEPQGVMPVSGWLQFRVEGSEPEEWMVNYSCSESGGVCRFDGLTQKETLELSISINPPQGVFSPHFLKILVDVSGFEVEHVIKLSNLINSSFSNPFWDLRGSPENPIICNVINSAGGLLVVESPYWESMNDSNISQGFQEICLQGHEGAIQNSDSFDGQGRAFGPLVYLSKDNETIGPWKMPINSSERLIQVNGGSWMIPRDFIEMGDILVHSDYGSPFCPSGNVAKQVNTSSNWSEEMGNYSAIRLTGNLSGEGTIGVGTEGWLAKCKSDGSMVAFRIKDSTDVYVNPSGLGRGIDSEEFVIFNREEVKMELSLEWHGDSPQSGIWDVTMDDWLEGGNSTLVSAKAIGISDLERAVWVTADDSGIIVHLSARCPSEGC
;
A
#
# COMPACT_ATOMS: atom_id res chain seq x y z
N MET A 1 66.74 63.25 -36.92
CA MET A 1 66.96 61.96 -37.60
C MET A 1 65.57 61.35 -37.78
N SER A 2 65.08 61.34 -39.01
CA SER A 2 63.72 60.91 -39.38
C SER A 2 63.65 59.39 -39.35
N ALA A 3 62.69 58.83 -38.62
CA ALA A 3 62.34 57.41 -38.73
C ALA A 3 61.77 57.16 -40.13
N VAL A 4 62.31 56.15 -40.80
CA VAL A 4 61.86 55.67 -42.10
C VAL A 4 60.57 54.86 -41.87
N PRO A 5 59.47 55.11 -42.61
CA PRO A 5 58.30 54.25 -42.55
C PRO A 5 58.59 52.94 -43.28
N GLU A 6 58.27 51.82 -42.64
CA GLU A 6 58.30 50.48 -43.22
C GLU A 6 57.30 50.42 -44.39
N GLU A 7 57.78 50.12 -45.59
CA GLU A 7 56.96 49.92 -46.78
C GLU A 7 56.12 48.65 -46.63
N ILE A 8 54.79 48.80 -46.65
CA ILE A 8 53.88 47.66 -46.77
C ILE A 8 54.01 47.12 -48.20
N LEU A 9 54.81 46.08 -48.37
CA LEU A 9 54.88 45.26 -49.58
C LEU A 9 53.53 44.56 -49.77
N VAL A 10 52.69 45.13 -50.64
CA VAL A 10 51.49 44.45 -51.13
C VAL A 10 51.94 43.44 -52.16
N ASP A 11 51.90 42.17 -51.77
CA ASP A 11 52.22 41.06 -52.65
C ASP A 11 51.16 40.95 -53.76
N SER A 12 51.62 40.81 -55.01
CA SER A 12 50.78 40.92 -56.21
C SER A 12 50.24 39.58 -56.72
N GLU A 13 50.55 38.48 -56.04
CA GLU A 13 50.04 37.15 -56.36
C GLU A 13 48.68 36.91 -55.67
N THR A 14 47.69 36.47 -56.45
CA THR A 14 46.41 36.01 -55.90
C THR A 14 46.66 34.70 -55.15
N TRP A 15 46.89 34.78 -53.84
CA TRP A 15 47.11 33.60 -53.01
C TRP A 15 45.90 32.67 -53.09
N GLY A 16 46.17 31.37 -53.24
CA GLY A 16 45.15 30.35 -53.02
C GLY A 16 44.67 30.38 -51.56
N THR A 17 43.43 29.93 -51.30
CA THR A 17 42.89 29.89 -49.92
C THR A 17 43.80 29.12 -48.97
N ARG A 18 44.44 28.05 -49.44
CA ARG A 18 45.39 27.26 -48.66
C ARG A 18 46.68 28.04 -48.35
N GLU A 19 47.28 28.68 -49.35
CA GLU A 19 48.51 29.48 -49.21
C GLU A 19 48.32 30.65 -48.23
N LEU A 20 47.18 31.33 -48.31
CA LEU A 20 46.82 32.39 -47.37
C LEU A 20 46.74 31.86 -45.93
N LEU A 21 46.09 30.72 -45.72
CA LEU A 21 45.95 30.12 -44.40
C LEU A 21 47.28 29.61 -43.87
N GLU A 22 48.15 29.09 -44.73
CA GLU A 22 49.51 28.67 -44.38
C GLU A 22 50.35 29.86 -43.91
N VAL A 23 50.31 30.99 -44.62
CA VAL A 23 51.03 32.22 -44.22
C VAL A 23 50.48 32.82 -42.93
N ILE A 24 49.17 32.72 -42.70
CA ILE A 24 48.57 33.15 -41.43
C ILE A 24 49.05 32.22 -40.31
N ALA A 25 48.97 30.90 -40.51
CA ALA A 25 49.37 29.89 -39.54
C ALA A 25 50.85 29.98 -39.15
N SER A 26 51.75 30.22 -40.12
CA SER A 26 53.20 30.30 -39.91
C SER A 26 53.65 31.50 -39.05
N ARG A 27 52.76 32.48 -38.84
CA ARG A 27 53.01 33.60 -37.91
C ARG A 27 52.93 33.15 -36.46
N PHE A 28 52.06 32.19 -36.17
CA PHE A 28 51.77 31.72 -34.81
C PHE A 28 52.48 30.41 -34.49
N PHE A 29 52.67 29.52 -35.47
CA PHE A 29 53.23 28.18 -35.29
C PHE A 29 54.42 27.92 -36.21
N ASP A 30 55.32 27.04 -35.78
CA ASP A 30 56.29 26.40 -36.67
C ASP A 30 55.61 25.23 -37.38
N LEU A 31 55.44 25.33 -38.70
CA LEU A 31 54.69 24.37 -39.50
C LEU A 31 55.57 23.18 -39.93
N GLY A 32 55.07 21.97 -39.70
CA GLY A 32 55.65 20.69 -40.09
C GLY A 32 54.98 20.10 -41.34
N ASN A 33 54.77 18.77 -41.35
CA ASN A 33 54.15 18.10 -42.49
C ASN A 33 52.66 18.46 -42.64
N GLU A 34 52.15 18.33 -43.86
CA GLU A 34 50.72 18.50 -44.14
C GLU A 34 49.90 17.37 -43.49
N GLY A 35 48.78 17.75 -42.87
CA GLY A 35 47.86 16.80 -42.26
C GLY A 35 46.90 16.13 -43.25
N ALA A 36 46.09 15.20 -42.75
CA ALA A 36 45.16 14.41 -43.58
C ALA A 36 43.97 15.20 -44.14
N TYR A 37 43.65 16.36 -43.54
CA TYR A 37 42.51 17.19 -43.93
C TYR A 37 42.97 18.42 -44.75
N PRO A 38 42.10 18.97 -45.62
CA PRO A 38 42.39 20.24 -46.30
C PRO A 38 42.63 21.35 -45.27
N ASN A 39 43.67 22.16 -45.47
CA ASN A 39 44.11 23.23 -44.54
C ASN A 39 44.47 22.69 -43.15
N SER A 40 45.27 21.63 -43.11
CA SER A 40 45.84 21.09 -41.87
C SER A 40 47.34 20.87 -41.95
N TRP A 41 48.04 21.12 -40.84
CA TRP A 41 49.49 21.03 -40.72
C TRP A 41 49.87 20.53 -39.32
N GLU A 42 50.95 19.76 -39.22
CA GLU A 42 51.63 19.53 -37.94
C GLU A 42 52.19 20.87 -37.43
N VAL A 43 51.99 21.18 -36.16
CA VAL A 43 52.41 22.46 -35.58
C VAL A 43 53.27 22.27 -34.34
N GLN A 44 54.26 23.15 -34.17
CA GLN A 44 54.98 23.32 -32.91
C GLN A 44 54.87 24.76 -32.41
N GLY A 45 54.95 24.92 -31.10
CA GLY A 45 54.81 26.21 -30.44
C GLY A 45 56.01 27.11 -30.72
N LYS A 46 55.74 28.33 -31.20
CA LYS A 46 56.77 29.38 -31.43
C LYS A 46 57.06 30.19 -30.15
N ASP A 47 58.21 30.84 -30.04
CA ASP A 47 58.50 31.87 -29.00
C ASP A 47 58.26 31.48 -27.51
N GLU A 48 58.59 30.24 -27.11
CA GLU A 48 58.40 29.69 -25.75
C GLU A 48 56.94 29.62 -25.24
N LEU A 49 55.96 29.99 -26.05
CA LEU A 49 54.53 29.90 -25.73
C LEU A 49 53.98 28.50 -26.02
N GLY A 50 53.04 28.05 -25.18
CA GLY A 50 52.37 26.76 -25.36
C GLY A 50 51.47 26.75 -26.61
N VAL A 51 51.38 25.59 -27.27
CA VAL A 51 50.61 25.39 -28.53
C VAL A 51 49.14 25.84 -28.40
N GLY A 52 48.52 25.64 -27.23
CA GLY A 52 47.13 26.06 -26.97
C GLY A 52 46.95 27.58 -26.82
N GLU A 53 47.91 28.30 -26.23
CA GLU A 53 47.85 29.77 -26.13
C GLU A 53 47.99 30.42 -27.51
N GLN A 54 48.80 29.83 -28.38
CA GLN A 54 48.94 30.25 -29.77
C GLN A 54 47.69 29.97 -30.58
N LEU A 55 46.98 28.87 -30.31
CA LEU A 55 45.69 28.59 -30.94
C LEU A 55 44.67 29.68 -30.60
N LEU A 56 44.65 30.16 -29.36
CA LEU A 56 43.76 31.25 -28.94
C LEU A 56 44.06 32.55 -29.70
N GLN A 57 45.34 32.90 -29.84
CA GLN A 57 45.75 34.09 -30.61
C GLN A 57 45.42 33.96 -32.11
N LEU A 58 45.64 32.77 -32.69
CA LEU A 58 45.27 32.46 -34.07
C LEU A 58 43.74 32.59 -34.25
N ASN A 59 42.94 32.04 -33.35
CA ASN A 59 41.48 32.09 -33.43
C ASN A 59 40.94 33.52 -33.33
N ASN A 60 41.54 34.37 -32.49
CA ASN A 60 41.21 35.81 -32.45
C ASN A 60 41.50 36.52 -33.78
N HIS A 61 42.51 36.05 -34.54
CA HIS A 61 42.80 36.56 -35.88
C HIS A 61 41.84 36.00 -36.95
N LEU A 62 41.42 34.74 -36.82
CA LEU A 62 40.55 34.04 -37.76
C LEU A 62 39.05 34.37 -37.61
N GLU A 63 38.61 34.79 -36.42
CA GLU A 63 37.23 35.15 -36.10
C GLU A 63 36.59 36.14 -37.11
N PRO A 64 37.19 37.30 -37.44
CA PRO A 64 36.62 38.24 -38.42
C PRO A 64 36.53 37.67 -39.84
N MET A 65 37.25 36.58 -40.15
CA MET A 65 37.20 35.88 -41.43
C MET A 65 36.15 34.77 -41.46
N GLY A 66 35.44 34.53 -40.33
CA GLY A 66 34.48 33.43 -40.19
C GLY A 66 35.15 32.04 -40.18
N LEU A 67 36.42 31.98 -39.76
CA LEU A 67 37.23 30.77 -39.69
C LEU A 67 37.56 30.44 -38.23
N VAL A 68 37.83 29.17 -37.97
CA VAL A 68 38.27 28.68 -36.65
C VAL A 68 39.31 27.58 -36.83
N GLY A 69 40.38 27.67 -36.05
CA GLY A 69 41.42 26.67 -35.91
C GLY A 69 41.11 25.70 -34.76
N SER A 70 41.48 24.44 -34.97
CA SER A 70 41.40 23.37 -33.97
C SER A 70 42.70 22.57 -33.94
N LEU A 71 43.07 22.03 -32.78
CA LEU A 71 44.22 21.17 -32.55
C LEU A 71 43.77 19.76 -32.18
N GLU A 72 44.25 18.77 -32.92
CA GLU A 72 44.03 17.36 -32.64
C GLU A 72 44.98 16.82 -31.57
N ASN A 73 44.54 15.76 -30.88
CA ASN A 73 45.34 15.06 -29.85
C ASN A 73 46.36 14.09 -30.49
N THR A 74 47.28 14.62 -31.27
CA THR A 74 48.40 13.89 -31.91
C THR A 74 49.74 14.42 -31.41
N ASN A 75 50.82 13.66 -31.62
CA ASN A 75 52.18 14.07 -31.29
C ASN A 75 53.10 13.82 -32.50
N PRO A 76 53.50 14.86 -33.26
CA PRO A 76 53.19 16.29 -33.07
C PRO A 76 51.70 16.63 -33.30
N PRO A 77 51.17 17.71 -32.68
CA PRO A 77 49.76 18.09 -32.85
C PRO A 77 49.48 18.57 -34.27
N VAL A 78 48.32 18.19 -34.80
CA VAL A 78 47.85 18.64 -36.12
C VAL A 78 46.83 19.76 -35.93
N MET A 79 47.11 20.92 -36.51
CA MET A 79 46.20 22.07 -36.54
C MET A 79 45.38 22.05 -37.82
N THR A 80 44.07 22.21 -37.71
CA THR A 80 43.14 22.26 -38.84
C THR A 80 42.34 23.56 -38.80
N ILE A 81 42.30 24.30 -39.91
CA ILE A 81 41.49 25.52 -40.07
C ILE A 81 40.25 25.23 -40.90
N ALA A 82 39.08 25.45 -40.32
CA ALA A 82 37.78 25.26 -40.96
C ALA A 82 36.93 26.51 -40.88
N ARG A 83 35.81 26.55 -41.62
CA ARG A 83 34.79 27.58 -41.41
C ARG A 83 34.16 27.38 -40.04
N ALA A 84 34.01 28.48 -39.31
CA ALA A 84 33.25 28.46 -38.06
C ALA A 84 31.83 27.96 -38.39
N PRO A 85 31.30 27.00 -37.62
CA PRO A 85 29.93 26.53 -37.82
C PRO A 85 28.99 27.73 -37.69
N SER A 86 28.14 27.96 -38.69
CA SER A 86 27.13 29.00 -38.62
C SER A 86 26.17 28.63 -37.48
N GLY A 87 26.30 29.32 -36.35
CA GLY A 87 25.43 29.15 -35.20
C GLY A 87 24.01 29.54 -35.57
N SER A 88 23.22 28.62 -36.12
CA SER A 88 21.79 28.85 -36.28
C SER A 88 21.18 28.88 -34.88
N SER A 89 20.72 30.05 -34.44
CA SER A 89 19.84 30.12 -33.26
C SER A 89 18.64 29.23 -33.53
N VAL A 90 18.42 28.23 -32.69
CA VAL A 90 17.29 27.30 -32.86
C VAL A 90 15.97 28.06 -32.72
N ILE A 91 15.98 29.11 -31.88
CA ILE A 91 14.82 29.92 -31.52
C ILE A 91 15.24 31.40 -31.53
N GLY A 92 14.48 32.25 -32.22
CA GLY A 92 14.68 33.70 -32.20
C GLY A 92 14.29 34.31 -30.85
N GLY A 93 14.85 35.47 -30.48
CA GLY A 93 14.62 36.08 -29.15
C GLY A 93 13.14 36.30 -28.81
N PHE A 94 12.32 36.75 -29.77
CA PHE A 94 10.88 36.91 -29.56
C PHE A 94 10.16 35.58 -29.34
N GLN A 95 10.50 34.55 -30.14
CA GLN A 95 9.94 33.20 -29.98
C GLN A 95 10.28 32.60 -28.63
N GLN A 96 11.48 32.89 -28.11
CA GLN A 96 11.88 32.45 -26.77
C GLN A 96 11.03 33.09 -25.68
N ILE A 97 10.78 34.41 -25.75
CA ILE A 97 9.87 35.09 -24.81
C ILE A 97 8.45 34.51 -24.91
N SER A 98 7.94 34.28 -26.12
CA SER A 98 6.63 33.64 -26.32
C SER A 98 6.59 32.24 -25.70
N LEU A 99 7.64 31.43 -25.90
CA LEU A 99 7.75 30.10 -25.31
C LEU A 99 7.74 30.18 -23.78
N TRP A 100 8.51 31.08 -23.18
CA TRP A 100 8.51 31.27 -21.73
C TRP A 100 7.11 31.64 -21.20
N LEU A 101 6.40 32.55 -21.87
CA LEU A 101 5.05 32.95 -21.47
C LEU A 101 4.06 31.77 -21.54
N VAL A 102 4.09 31.02 -22.64
CA VAL A 102 3.22 29.84 -22.83
C VAL A 102 3.55 28.75 -21.81
N MET A 103 4.83 28.46 -21.59
CA MET A 103 5.27 27.46 -20.61
C MET A 103 4.92 27.88 -19.18
N SER A 104 5.01 29.18 -18.86
CA SER A 104 4.57 29.72 -17.57
C SER A 104 3.06 29.56 -17.38
N ALA A 105 2.27 29.78 -18.44
CA ALA A 105 0.82 29.59 -18.38
C ALA A 105 0.46 28.11 -18.12
N PHE A 106 1.09 27.17 -18.83
CA PHE A 106 0.88 25.73 -18.57
C PHE A 106 1.32 25.31 -17.17
N MET A 107 2.45 25.83 -16.68
CA MET A 107 2.89 25.62 -15.30
C MET A 107 1.86 26.10 -14.28
N THR A 108 1.25 27.26 -14.51
CA THR A 108 0.22 27.79 -13.61
C THR A 108 -1.03 26.92 -13.61
N LEU A 109 -1.42 26.34 -14.74
CA LEU A 109 -2.54 25.39 -14.79
C LEU A 109 -2.23 24.11 -14.00
N VAL A 110 -0.99 23.60 -14.07
CA VAL A 110 -0.56 22.46 -13.24
C VAL A 110 -0.59 22.82 -11.75
N GLY A 111 -0.10 24.00 -11.36
CA GLY A 111 -0.15 24.45 -9.97
C GLY A 111 -1.58 24.70 -9.48
N GLU A 112 -2.49 25.17 -10.34
CA GLU A 112 -3.90 25.41 -10.01
C GLU A 112 -4.59 24.11 -9.61
N HIS A 113 -4.32 23.01 -10.35
CA HIS A 113 -4.80 21.69 -9.99
C HIS A 113 -4.42 21.31 -8.54
N TRP A 114 -3.16 21.50 -8.14
CA TRP A 114 -2.70 21.17 -6.77
C TRP A 114 -3.26 22.10 -5.69
N PHE A 115 -3.51 23.37 -6.02
CA PHE A 115 -4.17 24.30 -5.08
C PHE A 115 -5.65 23.97 -4.89
N SER A 116 -6.32 23.50 -5.94
CA SER A 116 -7.72 23.09 -5.94
C SER A 116 -7.94 21.77 -5.19
N GLU A 117 -7.06 20.78 -5.41
CA GLU A 117 -7.16 19.44 -4.82
C GLU A 117 -7.14 19.44 -3.28
N TYR A 118 -6.31 20.30 -2.68
CA TYR A 118 -6.08 20.33 -1.24
C TYR A 118 -6.61 21.59 -0.54
N ASP A 119 -7.43 22.38 -1.25
CA ASP A 119 -8.01 23.65 -0.81
C ASP A 119 -7.03 24.58 -0.09
N TYR A 120 -5.83 24.74 -0.67
CA TYR A 120 -4.85 25.72 -0.18
C TYR A 120 -5.27 27.18 -0.47
N GLY A 121 -6.44 27.38 -1.08
CA GLY A 121 -7.00 28.68 -1.46
C GLY A 121 -7.57 29.44 -0.27
N GLY A 122 -6.78 30.36 0.31
CA GLY A 122 -7.31 31.29 1.30
C GLY A 122 -8.37 32.26 0.73
N SER A 123 -9.33 32.70 1.55
CA SER A 123 -10.35 33.67 1.16
C SER A 123 -9.73 35.01 0.70
N GLY A 124 -9.75 35.29 -0.61
CA GLY A 124 -9.41 36.62 -1.15
C GLY A 124 -8.53 36.63 -2.41
N PHE A 125 -7.84 35.54 -2.74
CA PHE A 125 -7.08 35.37 -3.99
C PHE A 125 -7.60 34.15 -4.75
N SER A 126 -7.65 34.19 -6.09
CA SER A 126 -8.02 33.00 -6.87
C SER A 126 -6.95 31.92 -6.78
N GLU A 127 -7.34 30.65 -6.86
CA GLU A 127 -6.43 29.48 -6.93
C GLU A 127 -5.36 29.67 -8.01
N PHE A 128 -5.76 30.19 -9.18
CA PHE A 128 -4.84 30.58 -10.26
C PHE A 128 -3.75 31.57 -9.81
N GLY A 129 -4.11 32.56 -8.98
CA GLY A 129 -3.16 33.57 -8.48
C GLY A 129 -2.19 32.98 -7.45
N TRP A 130 -2.67 32.11 -6.56
CA TRP A 130 -1.83 31.38 -5.63
C TRP A 130 -0.86 30.43 -6.34
N SER A 131 -1.35 29.70 -7.34
CA SER A 131 -0.54 28.85 -8.22
C SER A 131 0.59 29.65 -8.90
N LEU A 132 0.29 30.84 -9.43
CA LEU A 132 1.31 31.66 -10.07
C LEU A 132 2.42 32.06 -9.08
N PHE A 133 2.07 32.39 -7.85
CA PHE A 133 3.03 32.89 -6.85
C PHE A 133 3.84 31.77 -6.19
N PHE A 134 3.21 30.65 -5.85
CA PHE A 134 3.83 29.57 -5.07
C PHE A 134 4.31 28.38 -5.89
N PHE A 135 3.82 28.18 -7.11
CA PHE A 135 4.27 27.10 -7.99
C PHE A 135 5.08 27.63 -9.19
N THR A 136 4.47 28.50 -10.01
CA THR A 136 5.09 28.94 -11.27
C THR A 136 6.27 29.89 -11.04
N ALA A 137 6.10 30.97 -10.26
CA ALA A 137 7.13 31.98 -10.08
C ALA A 137 8.45 31.43 -9.51
N PRO A 138 8.45 30.53 -8.49
CA PRO A 138 9.68 29.90 -8.01
C PRO A 138 10.40 29.08 -9.08
N VAL A 139 9.68 28.31 -9.89
CA VAL A 139 10.28 27.51 -10.98
C VAL A 139 10.86 28.39 -12.07
N ILE A 140 10.12 29.41 -12.51
CA ILE A 140 10.60 30.34 -13.53
C ILE A 140 11.82 31.12 -13.01
N PHE A 141 11.79 31.57 -11.76
CA PHE A 141 12.92 32.26 -11.14
C PHE A 141 14.18 31.40 -11.08
N THR A 142 14.05 30.14 -10.64
CA THR A 142 15.19 29.21 -10.55
C THR A 142 15.77 28.88 -11.92
N LEU A 143 14.94 28.68 -12.94
CA LEU A 143 15.39 28.45 -14.30
C LEU A 143 16.07 29.68 -14.91
N LEU A 144 15.53 30.88 -14.67
CA LEU A 144 16.16 32.14 -15.11
C LEU A 144 17.52 32.34 -14.43
N LEU A 145 17.60 32.06 -13.13
CA LEU A 145 18.86 32.08 -12.38
C LEU A 145 19.87 31.10 -12.97
N ALA A 146 19.47 29.84 -13.21
CA ALA A 146 20.33 28.82 -13.83
C ALA A 146 20.80 29.25 -15.23
N SER A 147 19.89 29.80 -16.03
CA SER A 147 20.16 30.34 -17.37
C SER A 147 21.21 31.46 -17.32
N TYR A 148 21.02 32.43 -16.42
CA TYR A 148 21.91 33.59 -16.31
C TYR A 148 23.30 33.19 -15.79
N CYS A 149 23.37 32.33 -14.77
CA CYS A 149 24.62 31.80 -14.26
C CYS A 149 25.40 31.03 -15.34
N ARG A 150 24.72 30.21 -16.17
CA ARG A 150 25.37 29.51 -17.29
C ARG A 150 26.00 30.49 -18.28
N VAL A 151 25.26 31.54 -18.66
CA VAL A 151 25.74 32.58 -19.60
C VAL A 151 26.92 33.35 -19.00
N LEU A 152 26.86 33.72 -17.71
CA LEU A 152 27.96 34.40 -17.03
C LEU A 152 29.24 33.56 -17.02
N VAL A 153 29.12 32.26 -16.70
CA VAL A 153 30.26 31.34 -16.69
C VAL A 153 30.81 31.14 -18.09
N ALA A 154 29.95 31.01 -19.10
CA ALA A 154 30.35 30.85 -20.50
C ALA A 154 31.13 32.05 -21.04
N ARG A 155 30.68 33.28 -20.73
CA ARG A 155 31.37 34.52 -21.12
C ARG A 155 32.79 34.63 -20.56
N LYS A 156 33.05 34.03 -19.39
CA LYS A 156 34.40 34.00 -18.81
C LYS A 156 35.39 33.19 -19.66
N PHE A 157 34.89 32.31 -20.52
CA PHE A 157 35.67 31.53 -21.47
C PHE A 157 35.51 32.02 -22.91
N GLU A 158 34.98 33.24 -23.12
CA GLU A 158 34.72 33.82 -24.45
C GLU A 158 33.76 32.95 -25.30
N VAL A 159 32.91 32.16 -24.64
CA VAL A 159 31.91 31.31 -25.31
C VAL A 159 30.54 31.96 -25.26
N GLU A 160 29.94 32.16 -26.42
CA GLU A 160 28.56 32.62 -26.53
C GLU A 160 27.55 31.47 -26.45
N VAL A 161 27.19 31.12 -25.22
CA VAL A 161 26.09 30.18 -24.95
C VAL A 161 24.79 30.95 -24.82
N GLY A 162 23.75 30.53 -25.54
CA GLY A 162 22.41 31.12 -25.44
C GLY A 162 21.69 30.75 -24.13
N HIS A 163 20.56 31.40 -23.86
CA HIS A 163 19.74 31.11 -22.67
C HIS A 163 19.05 29.74 -22.77
N ILE A 164 18.67 29.15 -21.64
CA ILE A 164 17.81 27.95 -21.62
C ILE A 164 16.32 28.34 -21.66
N ALA A 165 15.47 27.39 -22.03
CA ALA A 165 14.02 27.47 -21.98
C ALA A 165 13.43 26.20 -21.34
N PRO A 166 12.38 26.30 -20.51
CA PRO A 166 11.73 25.15 -19.88
C PRO A 166 10.96 24.29 -20.89
N ILE A 167 10.86 22.99 -20.58
CA ILE A 167 9.90 22.06 -21.17
C ILE A 167 8.90 21.69 -20.08
N VAL A 168 7.61 21.96 -20.34
CA VAL A 168 6.51 21.74 -19.38
C VAL A 168 5.53 20.73 -19.98
N PHE A 169 5.03 19.80 -19.16
CA PHE A 169 3.93 18.90 -19.54
C PHE A 169 2.68 19.17 -18.69
N PRO A 170 1.51 19.42 -19.31
CA PRO A 170 0.28 19.74 -18.60
C PRO A 170 -0.51 18.47 -18.24
N ILE A 171 0.13 17.45 -17.66
CA ILE A 171 -0.52 16.18 -17.30
C ILE A 171 -0.13 15.78 -15.86
N PRO A 172 -0.82 16.34 -14.85
CA PRO A 172 -0.44 16.15 -13.45
C PRO A 172 -0.51 14.70 -12.97
N GLY A 173 -1.44 13.87 -13.49
CA GLY A 173 -1.60 12.48 -13.06
C GLY A 173 -0.42 11.55 -13.38
N TRP A 174 0.34 11.80 -14.46
CA TRP A 174 1.55 11.00 -14.77
C TRP A 174 2.84 11.71 -14.36
N TRP A 175 2.83 13.04 -14.31
CA TRP A 175 3.97 13.86 -13.96
C TRP A 175 3.52 15.10 -13.17
N PRO A 176 3.51 15.03 -11.83
CA PRO A 176 2.89 16.07 -11.00
C PRO A 176 3.69 17.38 -10.97
N PHE A 177 4.96 17.34 -11.39
CA PHE A 177 5.91 18.43 -11.18
C PHE A 177 5.84 19.58 -12.19
N GLY A 178 5.05 19.43 -13.26
CA GLY A 178 4.92 20.42 -14.33
C GLY A 178 6.14 20.53 -15.26
N ILE A 179 7.37 20.53 -14.73
CA ILE A 179 8.62 20.65 -15.51
C ILE A 179 9.26 19.30 -15.82
N VAL A 180 9.69 19.07 -17.06
CA VAL A 180 10.33 17.81 -17.51
C VAL A 180 11.78 18.02 -17.93
N GLY A 181 12.15 19.24 -18.34
CA GLY A 181 13.50 19.49 -18.81
C GLY A 181 13.75 20.93 -19.20
N SER A 182 14.92 21.16 -19.80
CA SER A 182 15.27 22.45 -20.38
C SER A 182 16.03 22.30 -21.70
N ILE A 183 15.85 23.25 -22.62
CA ILE A 183 16.50 23.28 -23.94
C ILE A 183 17.34 24.55 -24.04
N GLY A 184 18.54 24.46 -24.63
CA GLY A 184 19.37 25.62 -24.95
C GLY A 184 18.91 26.34 -26.23
N GLN A 185 18.98 27.68 -26.23
CA GLN A 185 18.65 28.52 -27.39
C GLN A 185 19.56 28.28 -28.61
N ARG A 186 20.82 27.91 -28.37
CA ARG A 186 21.77 27.47 -29.40
C ARG A 186 22.01 25.97 -29.24
N LYS A 187 22.14 25.25 -30.36
CA LYS A 187 22.58 23.85 -30.31
C LYS A 187 23.99 23.83 -29.70
N PRO A 188 24.21 23.18 -28.55
CA PRO A 188 25.50 23.16 -27.89
C PRO A 188 26.59 22.53 -28.77
N ASP A 189 26.20 21.68 -29.71
CA ASP A 189 27.11 20.97 -30.62
C ASP A 189 27.62 21.84 -31.78
N LEU A 190 27.02 23.02 -31.98
CA LEU A 190 27.48 24.02 -32.95
C LEU A 190 28.26 25.16 -32.28
N VAL A 191 28.43 25.10 -30.97
CA VAL A 191 29.19 26.11 -30.21
C VAL A 191 30.62 25.61 -30.05
N PRO A 192 31.62 26.25 -30.68
CA PRO A 192 33.01 25.84 -30.52
C PRO A 192 33.48 26.15 -29.11
N MET A 193 33.92 25.11 -28.38
CA MET A 193 34.43 25.21 -27.03
C MET A 193 35.95 25.34 -27.05
N PRO A 194 36.55 26.33 -26.37
CA PRO A 194 37.99 26.54 -26.38
C PRO A 194 38.78 25.31 -25.90
N ASN A 195 38.35 24.68 -24.81
CA ASN A 195 39.02 23.51 -24.24
C ASN A 195 38.04 22.61 -23.47
N ARG A 196 38.51 21.42 -23.05
CA ARG A 196 37.71 20.47 -22.27
C ARG A 196 37.24 21.05 -20.92
N ARG A 197 38.04 21.93 -20.31
CA ARG A 197 37.73 22.56 -19.01
C ARG A 197 36.55 23.52 -19.11
N SER A 198 36.45 24.32 -20.17
CA SER A 198 35.35 25.26 -20.37
C SER A 198 34.04 24.52 -20.57
N LEU A 199 34.04 23.45 -21.38
CA LEU A 199 32.87 22.58 -21.58
C LEU A 199 32.36 22.01 -20.25
N GLY A 200 33.23 21.35 -19.48
CA GLY A 200 32.84 20.77 -18.19
C GLY A 200 32.34 21.80 -17.19
N THR A 201 32.95 22.99 -17.14
CA THR A 201 32.55 24.04 -16.19
C THR A 201 31.19 24.64 -16.56
N ILE A 202 30.89 24.85 -17.84
CA ILE A 202 29.63 25.46 -18.30
C ILE A 202 28.45 24.49 -18.12
N GLU A 203 28.63 23.21 -18.44
CA GLU A 203 27.54 22.23 -18.47
C GLU A 203 27.06 21.83 -17.06
N VAL A 204 27.93 21.87 -16.07
CA VAL A 204 27.63 21.51 -14.68
C VAL A 204 26.77 22.56 -13.96
N VAL A 205 26.78 23.83 -14.41
CA VAL A 205 26.13 24.96 -13.71
C VAL A 205 24.63 24.76 -13.57
N VAL A 206 23.94 24.34 -14.64
CA VAL A 206 22.48 24.21 -14.63
C VAL A 206 22.02 23.09 -13.69
N PRO A 207 22.52 21.83 -13.80
CA PRO A 207 22.18 20.76 -12.84
C PRO A 207 22.37 21.16 -11.38
N ILE A 208 23.49 21.79 -11.04
CA ILE A 208 23.77 22.21 -9.65
C ILE A 208 22.73 23.19 -9.13
N ILE A 209 22.43 24.24 -9.91
CA ILE A 209 21.48 25.27 -9.46
C ILE A 209 20.08 24.67 -9.28
N LEU A 210 19.65 23.80 -10.20
CA LEU A 210 18.34 23.16 -10.10
C LEU A 210 18.23 22.23 -8.88
N VAL A 211 19.24 21.40 -8.61
CA VAL A 211 19.23 20.51 -7.43
C VAL A 211 19.28 21.30 -6.12
N LEU A 212 20.14 22.33 -6.03
CA LEU A 212 20.27 23.14 -4.82
C LEU A 212 19.01 23.97 -4.55
N SER A 213 18.52 24.69 -5.56
CA SER A 213 17.30 25.49 -5.42
C SER A 213 16.06 24.60 -5.23
N GLY A 214 16.00 23.45 -5.91
CA GLY A 214 14.94 22.47 -5.75
C GLY A 214 14.86 21.97 -4.31
N SER A 215 15.98 21.55 -3.73
CA SER A 215 16.06 21.09 -2.33
C SER A 215 15.61 22.18 -1.34
N ILE A 216 16.00 23.43 -1.56
CA ILE A 216 15.56 24.58 -0.73
C ILE A 216 14.04 24.79 -0.83
N LEU A 217 13.48 24.72 -2.04
CA LEU A 217 12.04 24.87 -2.26
C LEU A 217 11.23 23.71 -1.69
N THR A 218 11.75 22.47 -1.74
CA THR A 218 11.15 21.30 -1.10
C THR A 218 11.02 21.50 0.41
N ILE A 219 12.10 21.94 1.07
CA ILE A 219 12.08 22.24 2.51
C ILE A 219 11.09 23.37 2.81
N LEU A 220 11.09 24.44 2.02
CA LEU A 220 10.16 25.56 2.20
C LEU A 220 8.70 25.13 2.02
N GLY A 221 8.41 24.24 1.06
CA GLY A 221 7.09 23.64 0.88
C GLY A 221 6.64 22.83 2.09
N LEU A 222 7.51 21.99 2.65
CA LEU A 222 7.22 21.22 3.86
C LEU A 222 6.93 22.10 5.07
N ILE A 223 7.63 23.23 5.21
CA ILE A 223 7.38 24.21 6.27
C ILE A 223 5.98 24.84 6.13
N LEU A 224 5.55 25.11 4.90
CA LEU A 224 4.22 25.68 4.60
C LEU A 224 3.09 24.65 4.68
N THR A 225 3.41 23.36 4.66
CA THR A 225 2.41 22.28 4.66
C THR A 225 1.93 22.01 6.10
N PRO A 226 0.61 22.01 6.36
CA PRO A 226 0.06 21.68 7.68
C PRO A 226 0.23 20.18 7.97
N SER A 227 0.36 19.81 9.25
CA SER A 227 0.41 18.39 9.65
C SER A 227 -0.96 17.73 9.78
N ASN A 228 -2.05 18.50 9.70
CA ASN A 228 -3.41 17.95 9.74
C ASN A 228 -3.91 17.73 8.31
N PRO A 229 -4.65 16.63 8.05
CA PRO A 229 -5.16 16.34 6.72
C PRO A 229 -6.17 17.42 6.28
N PRO A 230 -6.13 17.87 5.01
CA PRO A 230 -7.19 18.70 4.44
C PRO A 230 -8.48 17.88 4.23
N GLU A 231 -9.59 18.54 3.87
CA GLU A 231 -10.81 17.85 3.46
C GLU A 231 -10.59 17.17 2.09
N LEU A 232 -10.24 15.89 2.12
CA LEU A 232 -9.98 15.12 0.89
C LEU A 232 -11.27 14.60 0.29
N THR A 233 -11.41 14.75 -1.03
CA THR A 233 -12.54 14.18 -1.82
C THR A 233 -12.15 12.90 -2.55
N GLY A 234 -10.87 12.55 -2.57
CA GLY A 234 -10.30 11.39 -3.25
C GLY A 234 -8.90 11.05 -2.71
N ALA A 235 -8.28 10.02 -3.32
CA ALA A 235 -6.96 9.54 -2.96
C ALA A 235 -5.88 10.64 -3.12
N PRO A 236 -5.15 11.02 -2.06
CA PRO A 236 -4.11 12.02 -2.15
C PRO A 236 -2.86 11.45 -2.84
N THR A 237 -2.11 12.33 -3.53
CA THR A 237 -0.79 12.00 -4.08
C THR A 237 0.30 12.19 -3.03
N VAL A 238 0.97 11.10 -2.66
CA VAL A 238 2.13 11.10 -1.78
C VAL A 238 3.39 11.39 -2.58
N PHE A 239 4.21 12.33 -2.11
CA PHE A 239 5.47 12.71 -2.73
C PHE A 239 6.67 12.15 -1.98
N ASP A 240 7.74 11.82 -2.71
CA ASP A 240 9.03 11.47 -2.14
C ASP A 240 10.09 12.52 -2.48
N THR A 241 11.02 12.73 -1.55
CA THR A 241 12.05 13.75 -1.67
C THR A 241 13.34 13.18 -2.26
N ASN A 242 14.32 14.04 -2.53
CA ASN A 242 15.67 13.54 -2.84
C ASN A 242 16.36 13.06 -1.55
N LEU A 243 17.34 12.17 -1.70
CA LEU A 243 17.99 11.49 -0.57
C LEU A 243 18.50 12.44 0.53
N ILE A 244 19.13 13.55 0.16
CA ILE A 244 19.66 14.51 1.15
C ILE A 244 18.54 15.28 1.83
N THR A 245 17.55 15.74 1.07
CA THR A 245 16.43 16.49 1.64
C THR A 245 15.63 15.59 2.58
N GLY A 246 15.40 14.33 2.20
CA GLY A 246 14.73 13.35 3.05
C GLY A 246 15.42 13.17 4.40
N HIS A 247 16.72 12.90 4.41
CA HIS A 247 17.48 12.75 5.67
C HIS A 247 17.53 14.03 6.51
N LEU A 248 17.65 15.21 5.89
CA LEU A 248 17.65 16.48 6.61
C LEU A 248 16.28 16.76 7.26
N VAL A 249 15.21 16.49 6.53
CA VAL A 249 13.84 16.71 6.98
C VAL A 249 13.47 15.69 8.06
N GLU A 250 13.79 14.41 7.88
CA GLU A 250 13.56 13.35 8.87
C GLU A 250 14.30 13.66 10.20
N SER A 251 15.56 14.10 10.12
CA SER A 251 16.33 14.50 11.30
C SER A 251 15.75 15.74 12.01
N TRP A 252 15.01 16.60 11.31
CA TRP A 252 14.47 17.84 11.87
C TRP A 252 13.02 17.71 12.32
N MET A 253 12.17 17.04 11.55
CA MET A 253 10.70 16.96 11.72
C MET A 253 10.23 15.56 12.16
N GLY A 254 11.10 14.55 12.17
CA GLY A 254 10.73 13.19 12.55
C GLY A 254 9.65 12.59 11.66
N SER A 255 8.70 11.89 12.26
CA SER A 255 7.58 11.24 11.57
C SER A 255 6.59 12.23 10.93
N GLU A 256 6.55 13.50 11.36
CA GLU A 256 5.67 14.51 10.73
C GLU A 256 6.02 14.77 9.27
N SER A 257 7.27 14.49 8.86
CA SER A 257 7.71 14.66 7.48
C SER A 257 6.94 13.76 6.51
N GLY A 258 6.69 12.51 6.89
CA GLY A 258 5.92 11.56 6.09
C GLY A 258 4.48 12.01 5.91
N ILE A 259 3.85 12.52 6.98
CA ILE A 259 2.47 13.03 6.95
C ILE A 259 2.36 14.22 5.98
N ARG A 260 3.25 15.21 6.09
CA ARG A 260 3.21 16.42 5.24
C ARG A 260 3.52 16.13 3.77
N LEU A 261 4.19 15.02 3.45
CA LEU A 261 4.44 14.64 2.07
C LEU A 261 3.21 14.11 1.34
N GLN A 262 2.13 13.76 2.06
CA GLN A 262 0.89 13.23 1.50
C GLN A 262 -0.01 14.32 0.89
N TRP A 263 0.16 15.58 1.28
CA TRP A 263 -0.53 16.74 0.70
C TRP A 263 0.44 17.92 0.57
N LEU A 264 1.63 17.67 0.02
CA LEU A 264 2.70 18.65 -0.01
C LEU A 264 2.27 19.98 -0.65
N HIS A 265 2.56 21.11 0.01
CA HIS A 265 2.30 22.43 -0.54
C HIS A 265 2.94 22.58 -1.94
N PRO A 266 2.29 23.23 -2.93
CA PRO A 266 2.75 23.25 -4.32
C PRO A 266 4.20 23.74 -4.52
N THR A 267 4.69 24.67 -3.68
CA THR A 267 6.11 25.07 -3.68
C THR A 267 7.08 23.91 -3.48
N GLY A 268 6.70 22.94 -2.63
CA GLY A 268 7.47 21.74 -2.37
C GLY A 268 7.47 20.78 -3.56
N ILE A 269 6.31 20.58 -4.19
CA ILE A 269 6.15 19.79 -5.42
C ILE A 269 7.07 20.36 -6.53
N ALA A 270 7.04 21.69 -6.71
CA ALA A 270 7.94 22.39 -7.64
C ALA A 270 9.43 22.15 -7.31
N GLY A 271 9.80 22.15 -6.02
CA GLY A 271 11.16 21.87 -5.56
C GLY A 271 11.64 20.45 -5.87
N ILE A 272 10.75 19.45 -5.67
CA ILE A 272 11.03 18.05 -6.02
C ILE A 272 11.23 17.93 -7.53
N GLY A 273 10.35 18.54 -8.33
CA GLY A 273 10.46 18.61 -9.78
C GLY A 273 11.79 19.16 -10.29
N LEU A 274 12.20 20.32 -9.77
CA LEU A 274 13.49 20.94 -10.11
C LEU A 274 14.67 20.04 -9.75
N SER A 275 14.61 19.37 -8.60
CA SER A 275 15.66 18.44 -8.16
C SER A 275 15.76 17.22 -9.09
N ILE A 276 14.61 16.62 -9.44
CA ILE A 276 14.54 15.49 -10.39
C ILE A 276 15.10 15.88 -11.76
N VAL A 277 14.70 17.04 -12.29
CA VAL A 277 15.20 17.53 -13.59
C VAL A 277 16.69 17.84 -13.52
N GLY A 278 17.16 18.50 -12.46
CA GLY A 278 18.57 18.78 -12.25
C GLY A 278 19.42 17.52 -12.18
N TRP A 279 18.95 16.51 -11.45
CA TRP A 279 19.57 15.19 -11.38
C TRP A 279 19.58 14.49 -12.74
N GLY A 280 18.43 14.47 -13.43
CA GLY A 280 18.28 13.84 -14.75
C GLY A 280 19.21 14.44 -15.80
N LEU A 281 19.40 15.77 -15.81
CA LEU A 281 20.34 16.46 -16.69
C LEU A 281 21.81 16.09 -16.44
N MET A 282 22.13 15.55 -15.26
CA MET A 282 23.48 15.11 -14.91
C MET A 282 23.78 13.67 -15.33
N LEU A 283 22.76 12.91 -15.73
CA LEU A 283 22.96 11.56 -16.25
C LEU A 283 23.75 11.59 -17.57
N PRO A 284 24.56 10.56 -17.84
CA PRO A 284 25.35 10.44 -19.08
C PRO A 284 24.47 10.02 -20.27
N ILE A 285 23.41 10.79 -20.52
CA ILE A 285 22.47 10.62 -21.63
C ILE A 285 22.89 11.55 -22.76
N PRO A 286 23.07 11.05 -24.00
CA PRO A 286 23.47 11.90 -25.12
C PRO A 286 22.62 13.16 -25.28
N GLY A 287 23.28 14.31 -25.49
CA GLY A 287 22.60 15.61 -25.60
C GLY A 287 22.25 16.27 -24.26
N PHE A 288 22.36 15.56 -23.13
CA PHE A 288 22.25 16.17 -21.80
C PHE A 288 23.60 16.75 -21.33
N PRO A 289 23.58 17.70 -20.38
CA PRO A 289 24.79 18.24 -19.78
C PRO A 289 25.74 17.18 -19.20
N GLY A 290 25.20 16.11 -18.60
CA GLY A 290 25.98 15.01 -18.03
C GLY A 290 26.83 14.24 -19.04
N ASP A 291 26.31 13.97 -20.25
CA ASP A 291 27.09 13.34 -21.31
C ASP A 291 28.16 14.29 -21.89
N ARG A 292 27.86 15.59 -22.00
CA ARG A 292 28.87 16.59 -22.39
C ARG A 292 29.97 16.75 -21.33
N LEU A 293 29.63 16.59 -20.05
CA LEU A 293 30.62 16.51 -18.98
C LEU A 293 31.50 15.25 -19.12
N LEU A 294 30.91 14.11 -19.51
CA LEU A 294 31.67 12.89 -19.79
C LEU A 294 32.65 13.11 -20.96
N HIS A 295 32.22 13.81 -22.01
CA HIS A 295 33.09 14.24 -23.11
C HIS A 295 34.24 15.17 -22.65
N ALA A 296 34.00 16.03 -21.67
CA ALA A 296 35.05 16.85 -21.07
C ALA A 296 36.06 16.02 -20.25
N ILE A 297 35.60 14.98 -19.53
CA ILE A 297 36.41 14.13 -18.65
C ILE A 297 37.28 13.14 -19.44
N ILE A 298 36.67 12.41 -20.39
CA ILE A 298 37.33 11.35 -21.18
C ILE A 298 38.04 11.97 -22.40
N GLY A 299 37.38 12.87 -23.10
CA GLY A 299 37.84 13.44 -24.36
C GLY A 299 37.04 12.97 -25.57
N PRO A 300 36.75 13.84 -26.55
CA PRO A 300 35.96 13.46 -27.73
C PRO A 300 36.60 12.35 -28.57
N SER A 301 37.90 12.44 -28.84
CA SER A 301 38.67 11.43 -29.60
C SER A 301 38.61 10.04 -28.94
N GLU A 302 38.77 9.97 -27.62
CA GLU A 302 38.72 8.69 -26.90
C GLU A 302 37.29 8.15 -26.76
N MET A 303 36.27 9.02 -26.67
CA MET A 303 34.86 8.64 -26.78
C MET A 303 34.44 8.19 -28.19
N ARG A 304 35.25 8.43 -29.22
CA ARG A 304 35.07 7.88 -30.57
C ARG A 304 35.71 6.51 -30.77
N SER A 305 36.55 6.06 -29.82
CA SER A 305 37.16 4.74 -29.95
C SER A 305 36.10 3.65 -29.82
N GLY A 306 36.13 2.64 -30.71
CA GLY A 306 35.12 1.56 -30.70
C GLY A 306 35.06 0.82 -29.36
N SER A 307 36.18 0.71 -28.65
CA SER A 307 36.26 0.05 -27.34
C SER A 307 35.47 0.81 -26.26
N THR A 308 35.65 2.12 -26.13
CA THR A 308 34.95 2.92 -25.11
C THR A 308 33.47 3.08 -25.44
N GLN A 309 33.12 3.22 -26.72
CA GLN A 309 31.71 3.26 -27.16
C GLN A 309 30.99 1.96 -26.80
N THR A 310 31.61 0.80 -27.08
CA THR A 310 31.06 -0.51 -26.73
C THR A 310 30.95 -0.67 -25.21
N SER A 311 31.94 -0.22 -24.44
CA SER A 311 31.90 -0.28 -22.98
C SER A 311 30.77 0.56 -22.38
N ILE A 312 30.63 1.83 -22.82
CA ILE A 312 29.55 2.71 -22.32
C ILE A 312 28.20 2.14 -22.73
N PHE A 313 28.09 1.61 -23.95
CA PHE A 313 26.90 0.93 -24.43
C PHE A 313 26.49 -0.25 -23.53
N LEU A 314 27.43 -1.15 -23.21
CA LEU A 314 27.16 -2.29 -22.33
C LEU A 314 26.73 -1.86 -20.92
N ILE A 315 27.33 -0.79 -20.39
CA ILE A 315 26.95 -0.22 -19.09
C ILE A 315 25.52 0.34 -19.14
N VAL A 316 25.19 1.15 -20.14
CA VAL A 316 23.83 1.72 -20.30
C VAL A 316 22.80 0.60 -20.49
N LEU A 317 23.13 -0.44 -21.26
CA LEU A 317 22.27 -1.61 -21.44
C LEU A 317 22.04 -2.35 -20.12
N PHE A 318 23.10 -2.57 -19.32
CA PHE A 318 22.97 -3.19 -18.01
C PHE A 318 22.09 -2.38 -17.07
N VAL A 319 22.32 -1.06 -16.98
CA VAL A 319 21.49 -0.14 -16.17
C VAL A 319 20.04 -0.17 -16.65
N MET A 320 19.81 -0.18 -17.97
CA MET A 320 18.47 -0.30 -18.54
C MET A 320 17.78 -1.59 -18.08
N VAL A 321 18.44 -2.75 -18.17
CA VAL A 321 17.87 -4.03 -17.72
C VAL A 321 17.53 -3.99 -16.23
N VAL A 322 18.38 -3.41 -15.39
CA VAL A 322 18.10 -3.24 -13.96
C VAL A 322 16.87 -2.36 -13.75
N VAL A 323 16.80 -1.19 -14.40
CA VAL A 323 15.65 -0.29 -14.29
C VAL A 323 14.36 -0.97 -14.74
N PHE A 324 14.35 -1.69 -15.86
CA PHE A 324 13.16 -2.43 -16.31
C PHE A 324 12.75 -3.56 -15.35
N ALA A 325 13.70 -4.16 -14.62
CA ALA A 325 13.42 -5.21 -13.65
C ALA A 325 12.91 -4.67 -12.30
N THR A 326 13.30 -3.45 -11.90
CA THR A 326 13.04 -2.93 -10.55
C THR A 326 12.14 -1.70 -10.49
N ALA A 327 12.00 -0.94 -11.58
CA ALA A 327 11.27 0.33 -11.56
C ALA A 327 9.76 0.11 -11.52
N LYS A 328 9.13 0.67 -10.50
CA LYS A 328 7.66 0.73 -10.37
C LYS A 328 7.07 1.99 -11.01
N TRP A 329 7.88 3.02 -11.25
CA TRP A 329 7.43 4.30 -11.77
C TRP A 329 7.76 4.47 -13.26
N THR A 330 6.73 4.59 -14.09
CA THR A 330 6.81 4.62 -15.56
C THR A 330 7.78 5.67 -16.14
N PRO A 331 7.91 6.90 -15.59
CA PRO A 331 8.88 7.88 -16.09
C PRO A 331 10.35 7.41 -16.03
N TRP A 332 10.73 6.57 -15.04
CA TRP A 332 12.09 5.99 -15.01
C TRP A 332 12.34 5.04 -16.18
N ILE A 333 11.33 4.25 -16.54
CA ILE A 333 11.37 3.36 -17.70
C ILE A 333 11.52 4.17 -18.99
N PHE A 334 10.76 5.26 -19.13
CA PHE A 334 10.86 6.16 -20.29
C PHE A 334 12.25 6.79 -20.40
N LEU A 335 12.80 7.29 -19.29
CA LEU A 335 14.13 7.89 -19.26
C LEU A 335 15.23 6.87 -19.63
N ALA A 336 15.17 5.65 -19.09
CA ALA A 336 16.11 4.58 -19.43
C ALA A 336 15.99 4.16 -20.91
N PHE A 337 14.77 4.09 -21.44
CA PHE A 337 14.53 3.82 -22.85
C PHE A 337 15.13 4.88 -23.75
N VAL A 338 14.91 6.17 -23.47
CA VAL A 338 15.47 7.29 -24.25
C VAL A 338 17.01 7.26 -24.19
N ALA A 339 17.58 7.02 -23.01
CA ALA A 339 19.03 6.92 -22.82
C ALA A 339 19.65 5.82 -23.70
N ALA A 340 19.04 4.63 -23.66
CA ALA A 340 19.48 3.50 -24.47
C ALA A 340 19.30 3.80 -25.96
N TRP A 341 18.10 4.23 -26.38
CA TRP A 341 17.75 4.51 -27.78
C TRP A 341 18.74 5.49 -28.42
N GLN A 342 19.05 6.59 -27.73
CA GLN A 342 20.01 7.56 -28.22
C GLN A 342 21.40 6.97 -28.37
N ARG A 343 21.83 6.11 -27.43
CA ARG A 343 23.15 5.45 -27.51
C ARG A 343 23.23 4.35 -28.57
N PHE A 344 22.12 3.71 -28.91
CA PHE A 344 22.01 2.74 -30.01
C PHE A 344 22.12 3.39 -31.41
N ASN A 345 21.92 4.71 -31.53
CA ASN A 345 21.99 5.43 -32.80
C ASN A 345 23.09 6.53 -32.79
N PRO A 346 24.37 6.13 -32.67
CA PRO A 346 25.47 7.07 -32.44
C PRO A 346 25.74 8.01 -33.61
N ASP A 347 25.45 7.60 -34.85
CA ASP A 347 25.72 8.41 -36.05
C ASP A 347 24.88 9.68 -36.13
N ASN A 348 23.75 9.72 -35.41
CA ASN A 348 22.87 10.88 -35.32
C ASN A 348 23.08 11.71 -34.04
N LEU A 349 24.05 11.34 -33.20
CA LEU A 349 24.35 12.07 -31.97
C LEU A 349 25.27 13.25 -32.27
N PRO A 350 24.81 14.49 -32.03
CA PRO A 350 25.65 15.65 -32.24
C PRO A 350 26.70 15.73 -31.11
N GLN A 351 27.96 15.95 -31.48
CA GLN A 351 29.10 15.95 -30.56
C GLN A 351 29.57 17.39 -30.29
N PRO A 352 30.05 17.70 -29.08
CA PRO A 352 30.62 19.01 -28.79
C PRO A 352 31.90 19.24 -29.60
N ILE A 353 32.03 20.42 -30.20
CA ILE A 353 33.23 20.84 -30.92
C ILE A 353 34.22 21.41 -29.89
N ILE A 354 35.37 20.76 -29.70
CA ILE A 354 36.45 21.24 -28.84
C ILE A 354 37.60 21.70 -29.73
N LEU A 355 38.04 22.95 -29.55
CA LEU A 355 39.08 23.56 -30.37
C LEU A 355 40.47 23.07 -29.97
N ASP A 356 40.78 22.99 -28.67
CA ASP A 356 42.04 22.43 -28.19
C ASP A 356 41.81 21.03 -27.59
N GLU A 357 42.04 19.99 -28.39
CA GLU A 357 42.07 18.61 -27.88
C GLU A 357 43.47 18.16 -27.43
N HIS A 358 44.52 18.86 -27.86
CA HIS A 358 45.90 18.56 -27.52
C HIS A 358 46.17 18.82 -26.04
N PHE A 359 45.66 19.94 -25.51
CA PHE A 359 45.68 20.19 -24.08
C PHE A 359 44.61 19.33 -23.38
N GLY A 360 45.05 18.19 -22.86
CA GLY A 360 44.23 17.31 -22.04
C GLY A 360 43.67 18.02 -20.80
N LEU A 361 42.72 17.36 -20.12
CA LEU A 361 42.19 17.88 -18.87
C LEU A 361 43.16 17.57 -17.71
N GLU A 362 43.63 18.59 -16.99
CA GLU A 362 44.48 18.37 -15.82
C GLU A 362 43.78 17.49 -14.78
N GLU A 363 44.52 16.63 -14.08
CA GLU A 363 44.00 15.68 -13.09
C GLU A 363 43.14 16.35 -12.01
N ARG A 364 43.53 17.57 -11.61
CA ARG A 364 42.81 18.35 -10.61
C ARG A 364 41.41 18.74 -11.08
N PHE A 365 41.24 19.09 -12.35
CA PHE A 365 39.93 19.43 -12.91
C PHE A 365 39.12 18.18 -13.20
N ARG A 366 39.79 17.11 -13.68
CA ARG A 366 39.16 15.80 -13.91
C ARG A 366 38.54 15.24 -12.63
N SER A 367 39.32 15.16 -11.56
CA SER A 367 38.84 14.66 -10.26
C SER A 367 37.71 15.52 -9.68
N ARG A 368 37.76 16.84 -9.85
CA ARG A 368 36.68 17.75 -9.44
C ARG A 368 35.39 17.53 -10.20
N PHE A 369 35.44 17.39 -11.53
CA PHE A 369 34.23 17.13 -12.33
C PHE A 369 33.62 15.79 -11.99
N VAL A 370 34.43 14.74 -11.84
CA VAL A 370 33.95 13.43 -11.39
C VAL A 370 33.32 13.54 -10.00
N ALA A 371 33.97 14.21 -9.05
CA ALA A 371 33.43 14.40 -7.70
C ALA A 371 32.11 15.17 -7.71
N ILE A 372 32.02 16.26 -8.48
CA ILE A 372 30.78 17.04 -8.61
C ILE A 372 29.67 16.19 -9.23
N ALA A 373 29.96 15.40 -10.27
CA ALA A 373 29.00 14.49 -10.87
C ALA A 373 28.45 13.48 -9.88
N ILE A 374 29.34 12.82 -9.14
CA ILE A 374 28.95 11.86 -8.12
C ILE A 374 28.14 12.55 -7.02
N ILE A 375 28.58 13.71 -6.52
CA ILE A 375 27.86 14.46 -5.48
C ILE A 375 26.46 14.84 -5.95
N VAL A 376 26.31 15.40 -7.15
CA VAL A 376 24.98 15.79 -7.68
C VAL A 376 24.09 14.57 -7.90
N LEU A 377 24.65 13.47 -8.41
CA LEU A 377 23.89 12.24 -8.66
C LEU A 377 23.46 11.52 -7.36
N ILE A 378 24.26 11.60 -6.30
CA ILE A 378 23.89 11.06 -4.98
C ILE A 378 22.96 12.02 -4.24
N ALA A 379 23.29 13.31 -4.22
CA ALA A 379 22.54 14.34 -3.50
C ALA A 379 21.13 14.53 -4.07
N GLY A 380 21.03 14.61 -5.39
CA GLY A 380 19.79 14.78 -6.11
C GLY A 380 19.08 13.46 -6.42
N MET A 381 19.59 12.31 -5.91
CA MET A 381 18.99 11.01 -6.19
C MET A 381 17.53 11.02 -5.74
N PRO A 382 16.57 10.85 -6.66
CA PRO A 382 15.16 10.83 -6.32
C PRO A 382 14.74 9.47 -5.77
N GLY A 383 13.61 9.44 -5.07
CA GLY A 383 12.96 8.22 -4.63
C GLY A 383 12.66 7.24 -5.77
N SER A 384 12.53 5.95 -5.43
CA SER A 384 12.17 4.91 -6.39
C SER A 384 10.80 5.14 -7.02
N VAL A 385 9.89 5.77 -6.26
CA VAL A 385 8.56 6.23 -6.67
C VAL A 385 8.40 7.67 -6.16
N PRO A 386 8.80 8.69 -6.95
CA PRO A 386 8.75 10.09 -6.53
C PRO A 386 7.34 10.62 -6.24
N SER A 387 6.31 9.97 -6.78
CA SER A 387 4.92 10.29 -6.51
C SER A 387 4.02 9.08 -6.77
N TYR A 388 3.03 8.83 -5.91
CA TYR A 388 2.00 7.81 -6.10
C TYR A 388 0.68 8.22 -5.42
N GLU A 389 -0.45 7.70 -5.89
CA GLU A 389 -1.76 7.88 -5.26
C GLU A 389 -1.95 6.87 -4.12
N MET A 390 -2.40 7.34 -2.96
CA MET A 390 -2.70 6.48 -1.81
C MET A 390 -4.13 5.95 -1.93
N GLU A 391 -4.29 4.71 -2.42
CA GLU A 391 -5.61 4.11 -2.62
C GLU A 391 -6.38 3.90 -1.31
N GLU A 392 -5.71 3.43 -0.25
CA GLU A 392 -6.31 3.14 1.07
C GLU A 392 -6.33 4.37 2.01
N TYR A 393 -6.53 5.56 1.45
CA TYR A 393 -6.45 6.81 2.22
C TYR A 393 -7.59 7.00 3.23
N ASP A 394 -8.73 6.34 3.01
CA ASP A 394 -9.91 6.34 3.87
C ASP A 394 -10.01 5.08 4.74
N ALA A 395 -8.96 4.26 4.77
CA ALA A 395 -8.92 3.03 5.56
C ALA A 395 -9.07 3.27 7.07
N GLY A 396 -9.62 2.26 7.75
CA GLY A 396 -9.92 2.27 9.18
C GLY A 396 -8.69 2.21 10.08
N VAL A 397 -8.78 1.44 11.17
CA VAL A 397 -7.74 1.34 12.20
C VAL A 397 -6.96 0.04 12.04
N SER A 398 -5.64 0.10 12.17
CA SER A 398 -4.78 -1.08 12.15
C SER A 398 -4.77 -1.79 13.51
N THR A 399 -4.86 -3.12 13.47
CA THR A 399 -4.80 -4.03 14.64
C THR A 399 -3.48 -4.82 14.72
N GLU A 400 -2.56 -4.65 13.75
CA GLU A 400 -1.36 -5.48 13.62
C GLU A 400 -0.40 -5.38 14.81
N SER A 401 -0.41 -4.26 15.53
CA SER A 401 0.47 -4.03 16.69
C SER A 401 -0.03 -4.71 17.98
N TRP A 402 -1.25 -5.27 17.96
CA TRP A 402 -1.89 -5.81 19.16
C TRP A 402 -1.43 -7.26 19.42
N PRO A 403 -1.35 -7.69 20.70
CA PRO A 403 -0.88 -9.04 21.01
C PRO A 403 -1.90 -10.10 20.59
N GLU A 404 -1.41 -11.28 20.23
CA GLU A 404 -2.24 -12.45 19.88
C GLU A 404 -2.47 -13.39 21.08
N GLU A 405 -1.61 -13.36 22.11
CA GLU A 405 -1.73 -14.21 23.30
C GLU A 405 -1.28 -13.49 24.57
N LEU A 406 -2.01 -13.72 25.67
CA LEU A 406 -1.71 -13.27 27.02
C LEU A 406 -1.70 -14.46 27.98
N LEU A 407 -0.72 -14.45 28.89
CA LEU A 407 -0.52 -15.49 29.90
C LEU A 407 -0.85 -14.93 31.29
N PHE A 408 -1.73 -15.62 32.01
CA PHE A 408 -2.17 -15.21 33.35
C PHE A 408 -1.67 -16.20 34.41
N ASP A 409 -1.29 -15.65 35.56
CA ASP A 409 -1.18 -16.40 36.81
C ASP A 409 -2.50 -16.21 37.56
N ALA A 410 -3.06 -17.28 38.13
CA ALA A 410 -4.30 -17.17 38.87
C ALA A 410 -4.11 -16.10 39.95
N GLU A 411 -5.03 -15.13 40.03
CA GLU A 411 -5.07 -13.98 40.95
C GLU A 411 -4.51 -12.62 40.45
N ASN A 412 -3.64 -12.57 39.43
CA ASN A 412 -3.10 -11.28 38.97
C ASN A 412 -3.73 -10.83 37.65
N GLY A 413 -4.35 -9.64 37.67
CA GLY A 413 -4.80 -8.95 36.46
C GLY A 413 -3.64 -8.40 35.65
N VAL A 414 -3.87 -8.24 34.34
CA VAL A 414 -2.92 -7.65 33.39
C VAL A 414 -3.50 -6.35 32.86
N GLU A 415 -2.68 -5.30 32.83
CA GLU A 415 -2.97 -4.07 32.09
C GLU A 415 -2.35 -4.15 30.70
N LEU A 416 -3.19 -3.99 29.68
CA LEU A 416 -2.83 -3.98 28.27
C LEU A 416 -3.10 -2.59 27.68
N SER A 417 -2.13 -2.05 26.96
CA SER A 417 -2.27 -0.84 26.17
C SER A 417 -2.47 -1.21 24.69
N LEU A 418 -3.64 -0.91 24.12
CA LEU A 418 -3.89 -1.02 22.69
C LEU A 418 -3.62 0.32 22.02
N LEU A 419 -2.68 0.35 21.07
CA LEU A 419 -2.41 1.53 20.28
C LEU A 419 -3.36 1.54 19.07
N LEU A 420 -4.18 2.58 18.96
CA LEU A 420 -5.09 2.81 17.85
C LEU A 420 -4.42 3.75 16.85
N GLU A 421 -4.00 3.21 15.71
CA GLU A 421 -3.39 3.97 14.60
C GLU A 421 -4.26 3.83 13.34
N PRO A 422 -4.63 4.94 12.68
CA PRO A 422 -5.33 4.86 11.41
C PRO A 422 -4.39 4.30 10.33
N GLN A 423 -4.91 3.40 9.51
CA GLN A 423 -4.22 2.90 8.33
C GLN A 423 -4.21 3.96 7.22
N GLY A 424 -5.33 4.70 7.10
CA GLY A 424 -5.48 5.83 6.19
C GLY A 424 -5.01 7.17 6.78
N VAL A 425 -5.32 8.24 6.05
CA VAL A 425 -5.02 9.63 6.41
C VAL A 425 -6.26 10.39 6.86
N MET A 426 -7.44 9.91 6.48
CA MET A 426 -8.70 10.50 6.90
C MET A 426 -8.90 10.32 8.40
N PRO A 427 -9.50 11.31 9.09
CA PRO A 427 -9.79 11.18 10.51
C PRO A 427 -10.79 10.04 10.74
N VAL A 428 -10.38 9.01 11.48
CA VAL A 428 -11.19 7.82 11.72
C VAL A 428 -11.93 7.93 13.05
N SER A 429 -13.23 7.64 13.04
CA SER A 429 -14.07 7.57 14.24
C SER A 429 -14.87 6.27 14.19
N GLY A 430 -15.05 5.64 15.33
CA GLY A 430 -15.71 4.34 15.39
C GLY A 430 -15.87 3.82 16.81
N TRP A 431 -16.16 2.53 16.90
CA TRP A 431 -16.37 1.84 18.16
C TRP A 431 -15.46 0.61 18.30
N LEU A 432 -15.09 0.29 19.53
CA LEU A 432 -14.49 -0.98 19.90
C LEU A 432 -15.47 -1.75 20.78
N GLN A 433 -15.67 -3.02 20.47
CA GLN A 433 -16.46 -3.94 21.29
C GLN A 433 -15.58 -5.06 21.79
N PHE A 434 -15.71 -5.38 23.08
CA PHE A 434 -14.95 -6.42 23.74
C PHE A 434 -15.87 -7.58 24.09
N ARG A 435 -15.47 -8.80 23.74
CA ARG A 435 -16.20 -10.02 24.10
C ARG A 435 -15.25 -11.12 24.51
N VAL A 436 -15.49 -11.71 25.67
CA VAL A 436 -14.80 -12.92 26.11
C VAL A 436 -15.61 -14.14 25.68
N GLU A 437 -14.97 -15.12 25.04
CA GLU A 437 -15.55 -16.38 24.63
C GLU A 437 -14.78 -17.57 25.23
N GLY A 438 -15.51 -18.58 25.71
CA GLY A 438 -14.94 -19.79 26.33
C GLY A 438 -15.89 -20.37 27.37
N SER A 439 -15.36 -21.18 28.29
CA SER A 439 -16.13 -21.72 29.43
C SER A 439 -16.45 -20.61 30.43
N GLU A 440 -17.71 -20.41 30.81
CA GLU A 440 -18.10 -19.44 31.86
C GLU A 440 -17.48 -18.02 31.69
N PRO A 441 -17.72 -17.35 30.53
CA PRO A 441 -17.06 -16.09 30.20
C PRO A 441 -17.40 -14.93 31.16
N GLU A 442 -18.53 -15.00 31.85
CA GLU A 442 -19.02 -14.01 32.83
C GLU A 442 -18.07 -13.83 34.03
N GLU A 443 -17.20 -14.81 34.30
CA GLU A 443 -16.24 -14.72 35.42
C GLU A 443 -15.03 -13.82 35.12
N TRP A 444 -14.79 -13.50 33.85
CA TRP A 444 -13.72 -12.57 33.45
C TRP A 444 -14.19 -11.12 33.62
N MET A 445 -13.38 -10.31 34.29
CA MET A 445 -13.65 -8.87 34.39
C MET A 445 -12.72 -8.10 33.44
N VAL A 446 -13.30 -7.51 32.40
CA VAL A 446 -12.60 -6.63 31.44
C VAL A 446 -13.03 -5.20 31.67
N ASN A 447 -12.13 -4.37 32.20
CA ASN A 447 -12.34 -2.95 32.43
C ASN A 447 -11.53 -2.15 31.39
N TYR A 448 -12.11 -1.09 30.84
CA TYR A 448 -11.50 -0.28 29.80
C TYR A 448 -11.67 1.20 30.12
N SER A 449 -10.69 2.03 29.73
CA SER A 449 -10.63 3.44 30.14
C SER A 449 -11.74 4.34 29.59
N CYS A 450 -12.49 3.89 28.57
CA CYS A 450 -13.47 4.67 27.82
C CYS A 450 -14.94 4.34 28.14
N SER A 451 -15.25 3.71 29.28
CA SER A 451 -16.62 3.24 29.55
C SER A 451 -17.61 4.39 29.87
N GLU A 452 -18.47 4.74 28.92
CA GLU A 452 -19.69 5.53 29.21
C GLU A 452 -20.97 4.68 29.32
N SER A 453 -20.99 3.42 28.85
CA SER A 453 -21.94 2.33 29.25
C SER A 453 -21.83 1.13 28.29
N GLY A 454 -21.99 -0.10 28.79
CA GLY A 454 -22.43 -1.26 27.96
C GLY A 454 -21.40 -2.03 27.12
N GLY A 455 -20.12 -2.13 27.50
CA GLY A 455 -19.14 -2.97 26.78
C GLY A 455 -18.56 -2.34 25.50
N VAL A 456 -18.97 -1.11 25.16
CA VAL A 456 -18.57 -0.40 23.94
C VAL A 456 -17.69 0.79 24.28
N CYS A 457 -16.66 1.00 23.47
CA CYS A 457 -15.73 2.12 23.56
C CYS A 457 -15.84 2.98 22.30
N ARG A 458 -16.11 4.27 22.43
CA ARG A 458 -16.12 5.19 21.28
C ARG A 458 -14.78 5.92 21.19
N PHE A 459 -14.24 6.02 19.97
CA PHE A 459 -13.13 6.90 19.65
C PHE A 459 -13.54 7.83 18.50
N ASP A 460 -13.08 9.08 18.56
CA ASP A 460 -13.45 10.11 17.60
C ASP A 460 -12.20 10.83 17.07
N GLY A 461 -12.15 11.03 15.75
CA GLY A 461 -11.18 11.90 15.08
C GLY A 461 -9.72 11.46 15.15
N LEU A 462 -9.44 10.15 15.16
CA LEU A 462 -8.06 9.65 15.16
C LEU A 462 -7.35 10.01 13.86
N THR A 463 -6.14 10.56 13.99
CA THR A 463 -5.29 10.93 12.84
C THR A 463 -3.91 10.32 13.01
N GLN A 464 -3.12 10.24 11.94
CA GLN A 464 -1.73 9.73 11.99
C GLN A 464 -0.82 10.51 12.97
N LYS A 465 -1.23 11.71 13.39
CA LYS A 465 -0.52 12.53 14.37
C LYS A 465 -1.03 12.30 15.80
N GLU A 466 -2.33 12.14 15.95
CA GLU A 466 -3.00 11.98 17.25
C GLU A 466 -3.48 10.53 17.37
N THR A 467 -2.54 9.65 17.70
CA THR A 467 -2.82 8.25 18.04
C THR A 467 -3.40 8.17 19.45
N LEU A 468 -4.27 7.18 19.68
CA LEU A 468 -4.89 6.96 20.98
C LEU A 468 -4.39 5.64 21.57
N GLU A 469 -3.86 5.70 22.79
CA GLU A 469 -3.56 4.51 23.58
C GLU A 469 -4.75 4.21 24.50
N LEU A 470 -5.39 3.07 24.27
CA LEU A 470 -6.47 2.57 25.12
C LEU A 470 -5.90 1.62 26.17
N SER A 471 -6.15 1.90 27.45
CA SER A 471 -5.78 0.98 28.53
C SER A 471 -6.94 0.05 28.88
N ILE A 472 -6.63 -1.25 28.93
CA ILE A 472 -7.54 -2.34 29.25
C ILE A 472 -6.97 -3.11 30.43
N SER A 473 -7.75 -3.26 31.49
CA SER A 473 -7.42 -4.12 32.63
C SER A 473 -8.24 -5.40 32.51
N ILE A 474 -7.55 -6.54 32.41
CA ILE A 474 -8.15 -7.86 32.29
C ILE A 474 -7.84 -8.65 33.56
N ASN A 475 -8.88 -9.05 34.29
CA ASN A 475 -8.73 -9.88 35.50
C ASN A 475 -9.25 -11.30 35.24
N PRO A 476 -8.42 -12.33 35.50
CA PRO A 476 -8.83 -13.73 35.33
C PRO A 476 -9.78 -14.19 36.44
N PRO A 477 -10.55 -15.28 36.21
CA PRO A 477 -11.34 -15.93 37.24
C PRO A 477 -10.45 -16.51 38.36
N GLN A 478 -11.04 -16.78 39.53
CA GLN A 478 -10.33 -17.38 40.65
C GLN A 478 -10.11 -18.88 40.42
N GLY A 479 -8.87 -19.35 40.55
CA GLY A 479 -8.53 -20.77 40.42
C GLY A 479 -8.05 -21.19 39.03
N VAL A 480 -8.25 -22.46 38.68
CA VAL A 480 -7.81 -23.03 37.40
C VAL A 480 -8.93 -22.89 36.37
N PHE A 481 -8.65 -22.24 35.24
CA PHE A 481 -9.57 -22.04 34.13
C PHE A 481 -9.03 -22.65 32.82
N SER A 482 -9.94 -23.00 31.90
CA SER A 482 -9.61 -23.31 30.50
C SER A 482 -9.25 -22.03 29.76
N PRO A 483 -8.47 -22.06 28.65
CA PRO A 483 -8.25 -20.86 27.86
C PRO A 483 -9.55 -20.19 27.40
N HIS A 484 -9.46 -18.90 27.10
CA HIS A 484 -10.53 -18.07 26.53
C HIS A 484 -10.01 -17.28 25.33
N PHE A 485 -10.93 -16.76 24.51
CA PHE A 485 -10.61 -15.74 23.52
C PHE A 485 -11.24 -14.42 23.93
N LEU A 486 -10.43 -13.37 24.00
CA LEU A 486 -10.90 -11.99 23.99
C LEU A 486 -10.98 -11.54 22.54
N LYS A 487 -12.19 -11.39 22.03
CA LYS A 487 -12.45 -10.83 20.71
C LYS A 487 -12.68 -9.34 20.83
N ILE A 488 -11.97 -8.60 19.99
CA ILE A 488 -12.05 -7.16 19.90
C ILE A 488 -12.53 -6.84 18.49
N LEU A 489 -13.75 -6.32 18.40
CA LEU A 489 -14.29 -5.88 17.13
C LEU A 489 -14.08 -4.38 16.99
N VAL A 490 -13.44 -3.98 15.90
CA VAL A 490 -13.33 -2.60 15.44
C VAL A 490 -14.48 -2.34 14.47
N ASP A 491 -15.44 -1.52 14.91
CA ASP A 491 -16.62 -1.11 14.15
C ASP A 491 -16.38 0.30 13.60
N VAL A 492 -15.77 0.35 12.41
CA VAL A 492 -15.58 1.55 11.59
C VAL A 492 -16.32 1.31 10.28
N SER A 493 -17.20 2.24 9.91
CA SER A 493 -18.04 2.11 8.71
C SER A 493 -17.24 1.74 7.47
N GLY A 494 -17.44 0.52 6.96
CA GLY A 494 -16.78 0.00 5.75
C GLY A 494 -15.39 -0.60 5.96
N PHE A 495 -14.87 -0.59 7.19
CA PHE A 495 -13.57 -1.12 7.58
C PHE A 495 -13.68 -1.88 8.91
N GLU A 496 -14.65 -2.77 9.01
CA GLU A 496 -14.88 -3.58 10.20
C GLU A 496 -13.83 -4.71 10.28
N VAL A 497 -13.15 -4.80 11.42
CA VAL A 497 -12.05 -5.76 11.64
C VAL A 497 -12.20 -6.45 13.00
N GLU A 498 -11.96 -7.76 13.04
CA GLU A 498 -11.94 -8.57 14.26
C GLU A 498 -10.49 -8.93 14.64
N HIS A 499 -10.10 -8.60 15.87
CA HIS A 499 -8.83 -9.04 16.46
C HIS A 499 -9.09 -10.02 17.58
N VAL A 500 -8.31 -11.11 17.66
CA VAL A 500 -8.50 -12.17 18.64
C VAL A 500 -7.25 -12.30 19.51
N ILE A 501 -7.43 -12.15 20.82
CA ILE A 501 -6.38 -12.36 21.82
C ILE A 501 -6.70 -13.63 22.60
N LYS A 502 -5.77 -14.57 22.61
CA LYS A 502 -5.87 -15.79 23.40
C LYS A 502 -5.49 -15.54 24.85
N LEU A 503 -6.37 -15.88 25.78
CA LEU A 503 -6.15 -15.80 27.21
C LEU A 503 -5.83 -17.20 27.72
N SER A 504 -4.58 -17.43 28.10
CA SER A 504 -4.09 -18.74 28.53
C SER A 504 -3.60 -18.69 29.99
N ASN A 505 -3.68 -19.82 30.68
CA ASN A 505 -3.14 -19.98 32.03
C ASN A 505 -1.66 -20.41 31.96
N LEU A 506 -0.82 -19.88 32.85
CA LEU A 506 0.59 -20.29 33.02
C LEU A 506 0.75 -21.73 33.56
N ILE A 507 -0.27 -22.29 34.21
CA ILE A 507 -0.20 -23.61 34.85
C ILE A 507 -0.37 -24.74 33.81
N ASN A 508 0.58 -25.69 33.82
CA ASN A 508 0.73 -26.81 32.85
C ASN A 508 -0.30 -27.97 32.99
N SER A 509 -1.56 -27.67 33.24
CA SER A 509 -2.62 -28.70 33.38
C SER A 509 -3.97 -28.21 32.89
N SER A 510 -4.02 -27.62 31.70
CA SER A 510 -5.24 -27.09 31.08
C SER A 510 -5.26 -27.37 29.57
N PHE A 511 -6.42 -27.18 28.95
CA PHE A 511 -6.58 -27.26 27.51
C PHE A 511 -5.81 -26.14 26.81
N SER A 512 -5.53 -26.33 25.51
CA SER A 512 -4.79 -25.37 24.69
C SER A 512 -5.73 -24.42 23.96
N ASN A 513 -6.96 -24.83 23.67
CA ASN A 513 -7.98 -24.01 23.01
C ASN A 513 -9.24 -23.87 23.87
N PRO A 514 -9.97 -22.74 23.74
CA PRO A 514 -11.21 -22.48 24.50
C PRO A 514 -12.41 -23.33 24.06
N PHE A 515 -12.36 -23.92 22.86
CA PHE A 515 -13.45 -24.68 22.27
C PHE A 515 -13.01 -26.09 21.90
N TRP A 516 -13.96 -27.00 21.89
CA TRP A 516 -13.84 -28.27 21.20
C TRP A 516 -13.92 -28.08 19.69
N ASP A 517 -13.00 -28.69 18.95
CA ASP A 517 -13.03 -28.77 17.49
C ASP A 517 -13.95 -29.91 17.05
N LEU A 518 -15.02 -29.58 16.32
CA LEU A 518 -15.99 -30.55 15.84
C LEU A 518 -15.52 -31.18 14.53
N ARG A 519 -15.37 -32.51 14.55
CA ARG A 519 -14.98 -33.35 13.42
C ARG A 519 -16.04 -34.45 13.23
N GLY A 520 -16.11 -35.03 12.03
CA GLY A 520 -17.06 -36.12 11.74
C GLY A 520 -18.45 -35.63 11.29
N SER A 521 -19.40 -36.57 11.18
CA SER A 521 -20.78 -36.29 10.77
C SER A 521 -21.65 -35.89 11.97
N PRO A 522 -22.81 -35.22 11.75
CA PRO A 522 -23.76 -34.91 12.82
C PRO A 522 -24.27 -36.14 13.59
N GLU A 523 -24.32 -37.30 12.93
CA GLU A 523 -24.74 -38.57 13.53
C GLU A 523 -23.66 -39.19 14.42
N ASN A 524 -22.38 -39.02 14.06
CA ASN A 524 -21.25 -39.52 14.83
C ASN A 524 -20.24 -38.38 15.07
N PRO A 525 -20.60 -37.38 15.91
CA PRO A 525 -19.76 -36.22 16.13
C PRO A 525 -18.52 -36.60 16.94
N ILE A 526 -17.35 -36.17 16.49
CA ILE A 526 -16.09 -36.32 17.21
C ILE A 526 -15.63 -34.93 17.63
N ILE A 527 -15.44 -34.72 18.93
CA ILE A 527 -14.92 -33.45 19.45
C ILE A 527 -13.48 -33.61 19.93
N CYS A 528 -12.58 -32.75 19.48
CA CYS A 528 -11.15 -32.84 19.79
C CYS A 528 -10.60 -31.54 20.38
N ASN A 529 -9.68 -31.64 21.34
CA ASN A 529 -8.90 -30.52 21.87
C ASN A 529 -7.56 -31.03 22.40
N VAL A 530 -6.56 -30.17 22.49
CA VAL A 530 -5.23 -30.51 22.97
C VAL A 530 -5.10 -30.11 24.42
N ILE A 531 -4.79 -31.04 25.30
CA ILE A 531 -4.45 -30.75 26.70
C ILE A 531 -2.94 -30.73 26.87
N ASN A 532 -2.43 -29.79 27.67
CA ASN A 532 -1.09 -29.89 28.24
C ASN A 532 -1.24 -30.44 29.65
N SER A 533 -0.86 -31.69 29.87
CA SER A 533 -1.07 -32.38 31.14
C SER A 533 0.24 -32.86 31.75
N ALA A 534 0.30 -32.89 33.08
CA ALA A 534 1.36 -33.55 33.84
C ALA A 534 1.14 -35.08 33.99
N GLY A 535 0.21 -35.66 33.21
CA GLY A 535 -0.24 -37.06 33.26
C GLY A 535 -1.37 -37.31 34.27
N GLY A 536 -2.27 -38.25 33.99
CA GLY A 536 -3.43 -38.57 34.85
C GLY A 536 -4.54 -39.36 34.13
N LEU A 537 -5.62 -39.69 34.84
CA LEU A 537 -6.80 -40.35 34.30
C LEU A 537 -7.87 -39.32 33.89
N LEU A 538 -8.28 -39.34 32.62
CA LEU A 538 -9.40 -38.55 32.11
C LEU A 538 -10.72 -39.22 32.47
N VAL A 539 -11.62 -38.46 33.10
CA VAL A 539 -12.99 -38.90 33.41
C VAL A 539 -13.97 -38.02 32.64
N VAL A 540 -14.88 -38.65 31.90
CA VAL A 540 -15.92 -38.01 31.10
C VAL A 540 -17.27 -38.38 31.72
N GLU A 541 -18.03 -37.38 32.16
CA GLU A 541 -19.36 -37.59 32.74
C GLU A 541 -20.44 -37.28 31.70
N SER A 542 -20.79 -38.28 30.87
CA SER A 542 -21.94 -38.20 29.95
C SER A 542 -22.30 -39.59 29.40
N PRO A 543 -23.60 -39.92 29.19
CA PRO A 543 -24.00 -41.13 28.48
C PRO A 543 -23.96 -41.00 26.95
N TYR A 544 -23.79 -39.78 26.43
CA TYR A 544 -23.72 -39.52 25.00
C TYR A 544 -22.29 -39.39 24.46
N TRP A 545 -21.28 -39.24 25.33
CA TRP A 545 -19.89 -39.02 24.93
C TRP A 545 -18.96 -40.06 25.55
N GLU A 546 -18.09 -40.64 24.72
CA GLU A 546 -17.08 -41.62 25.12
C GLU A 546 -15.68 -41.18 24.68
N SER A 547 -14.63 -41.58 25.43
CA SER A 547 -13.26 -41.27 25.03
C SER A 547 -12.77 -42.23 23.94
N MET A 548 -12.21 -41.71 22.84
CA MET A 548 -11.67 -42.56 21.77
C MET A 548 -10.28 -43.12 22.09
N ASN A 549 -9.52 -42.44 22.95
CA ASN A 549 -8.16 -42.82 23.33
C ASN A 549 -8.16 -43.55 24.68
N ASP A 550 -7.04 -44.19 25.04
CA ASP A 550 -6.83 -44.66 26.41
C ASP A 550 -7.04 -43.49 27.38
N SER A 551 -7.88 -43.70 28.40
CA SER A 551 -8.20 -42.70 29.43
C SER A 551 -6.98 -42.26 30.25
N ASN A 552 -5.84 -42.93 30.09
CA ASN A 552 -4.59 -42.59 30.74
C ASN A 552 -3.75 -41.63 29.87
N ILE A 553 -3.68 -40.37 30.31
CA ILE A 553 -2.98 -39.29 29.62
C ILE A 553 -1.51 -39.28 30.05
N SER A 554 -0.61 -39.19 29.07
CA SER A 554 0.83 -39.07 29.31
C SER A 554 1.22 -37.62 29.60
N GLN A 555 2.41 -37.42 30.17
CA GLN A 555 2.92 -36.06 30.42
C GLN A 555 3.28 -35.36 29.10
N GLY A 556 2.76 -34.15 28.89
CA GLY A 556 3.01 -33.31 27.71
C GLY A 556 1.72 -32.86 27.01
N PHE A 557 1.88 -32.38 25.77
CA PHE A 557 0.77 -32.04 24.89
C PHE A 557 0.19 -33.31 24.25
N GLN A 558 -1.09 -33.55 24.49
CA GLN A 558 -1.80 -34.70 23.92
C GLN A 558 -3.17 -34.26 23.41
N GLU A 559 -3.53 -34.70 22.21
CA GLU A 559 -4.87 -34.52 21.67
C GLU A 559 -5.84 -35.50 22.34
N ILE A 560 -6.89 -34.96 22.94
CA ILE A 560 -8.03 -35.70 23.48
C ILE A 560 -9.15 -35.56 22.49
N CYS A 561 -9.71 -36.70 22.07
CA CYS A 561 -10.92 -36.73 21.25
C CYS A 561 -11.99 -37.59 21.93
N LEU A 562 -13.21 -37.08 21.95
CA LEU A 562 -14.39 -37.77 22.44
C LEU A 562 -15.31 -38.08 21.25
N GLN A 563 -15.78 -39.32 21.19
CA GLN A 563 -16.79 -39.74 20.23
C GLN A 563 -18.16 -39.56 20.87
N GLY A 564 -18.98 -38.75 20.25
CA GLY A 564 -20.39 -38.59 20.57
C GLY A 564 -21.22 -39.59 19.79
N HIS A 565 -22.27 -40.06 20.43
CA HIS A 565 -23.31 -40.86 19.80
C HIS A 565 -24.41 -39.96 19.21
N GLU A 566 -25.37 -40.53 18.49
CA GLU A 566 -26.42 -39.76 17.82
C GLU A 566 -27.22 -38.92 18.84
N GLY A 567 -27.30 -37.61 18.62
CA GLY A 567 -27.95 -36.68 19.54
C GLY A 567 -27.06 -36.09 20.62
N ALA A 568 -25.76 -36.41 20.66
CA ALA A 568 -24.84 -35.93 21.69
C ALA A 568 -24.69 -34.40 21.77
N ILE A 569 -24.78 -33.70 20.63
CA ILE A 569 -24.76 -32.23 20.59
C ILE A 569 -26.13 -31.67 21.01
N GLN A 570 -27.22 -32.33 20.60
CA GLN A 570 -28.59 -31.89 20.79
C GLN A 570 -29.10 -32.12 22.22
N ASN A 571 -28.52 -33.06 22.96
CA ASN A 571 -28.77 -33.30 24.39
C ASN A 571 -28.12 -32.25 25.31
N SER A 572 -27.42 -31.25 24.78
CA SER A 572 -26.78 -30.21 25.60
C SER A 572 -27.81 -29.20 26.13
N ASP A 573 -28.00 -29.17 27.45
CA ASP A 573 -28.90 -28.22 28.12
C ASP A 573 -28.33 -26.78 28.23
N SER A 574 -27.05 -26.59 27.93
CA SER A 574 -26.37 -25.30 28.06
C SER A 574 -25.82 -24.81 26.72
N PHE A 575 -25.89 -23.49 26.50
CA PHE A 575 -25.39 -22.83 25.30
C PHE A 575 -24.66 -21.54 25.67
N ASP A 576 -23.65 -21.17 24.89
CA ASP A 576 -22.93 -19.92 25.11
C ASP A 576 -23.66 -18.71 24.51
N GLY A 577 -23.09 -17.51 24.65
CA GLY A 577 -23.69 -16.27 24.12
C GLY A 577 -23.85 -16.23 22.59
N GLN A 578 -23.21 -17.14 21.84
CA GLN A 578 -23.39 -17.30 20.39
C GLN A 578 -24.30 -18.49 20.04
N GLY A 579 -24.82 -19.19 21.04
CA GLY A 579 -25.70 -20.33 20.85
C GLY A 579 -24.98 -21.64 20.54
N ARG A 580 -23.66 -21.74 20.77
CA ARG A 580 -22.90 -23.00 20.66
C ARG A 580 -23.28 -23.94 21.80
N ALA A 581 -23.50 -25.21 21.49
CA ALA A 581 -23.71 -26.26 22.49
C ALA A 581 -22.42 -26.50 23.29
N PHE A 582 -22.57 -26.86 24.57
CA PHE A 582 -21.43 -27.27 25.38
C PHE A 582 -21.16 -28.76 25.24
N GLY A 583 -19.87 -29.13 25.29
CA GLY A 583 -19.45 -30.52 25.40
C GLY A 583 -19.71 -31.11 26.79
N PRO A 584 -19.37 -32.40 26.99
CA PRO A 584 -19.53 -33.07 28.27
C PRO A 584 -18.59 -32.46 29.33
N LEU A 585 -18.91 -32.71 30.60
CA LEU A 585 -18.03 -32.38 31.70
C LEU A 585 -16.82 -33.32 31.72
N VAL A 586 -15.62 -32.73 31.79
CA VAL A 586 -14.36 -33.47 31.77
C VAL A 586 -13.51 -33.09 32.98
N TYR A 587 -12.93 -34.10 33.62
CA TYR A 587 -12.03 -33.95 34.76
C TYR A 587 -10.75 -34.75 34.55
N LEU A 588 -9.64 -34.26 35.10
CA LEU A 588 -8.38 -34.97 35.18
C LEU A 588 -8.13 -35.40 36.63
N SER A 589 -8.08 -36.71 36.88
CA SER A 589 -7.77 -37.28 38.20
C SER A 589 -6.31 -37.75 38.28
N LYS A 590 -5.56 -37.25 39.27
CA LYS A 590 -4.16 -37.61 39.51
C LYS A 590 -3.87 -37.66 41.00
N ASP A 591 -3.33 -38.77 41.51
CA ASP A 591 -2.79 -38.90 42.88
C ASP A 591 -3.70 -38.31 44.00
N ASN A 592 -5.03 -38.56 43.93
CA ASN A 592 -6.10 -38.01 44.79
C ASN A 592 -6.48 -36.52 44.58
N GLU A 593 -5.90 -35.82 43.61
CA GLU A 593 -6.33 -34.49 43.18
C GLU A 593 -7.17 -34.58 41.90
N THR A 594 -8.24 -33.80 41.83
CA THR A 594 -9.09 -33.64 40.65
C THR A 594 -8.94 -32.23 40.10
N ILE A 595 -8.48 -32.12 38.86
CA ILE A 595 -8.31 -30.85 38.15
C ILE A 595 -9.51 -30.71 37.18
N GLY A 596 -10.14 -29.55 37.17
CA GLY A 596 -11.42 -29.28 36.50
C GLY A 596 -12.49 -28.85 37.53
N PRO A 597 -13.79 -28.89 37.17
CA PRO A 597 -14.37 -29.31 35.89
C PRO A 597 -13.99 -28.39 34.72
N TRP A 598 -13.90 -28.96 33.52
CA TRP A 598 -13.94 -28.18 32.28
C TRP A 598 -15.23 -28.47 31.51
N LYS A 599 -15.96 -27.40 31.19
CA LYS A 599 -17.15 -27.45 30.35
C LYS A 599 -16.97 -26.47 29.18
N MET A 600 -16.44 -26.95 28.06
CA MET A 600 -16.09 -26.08 26.93
C MET A 600 -17.18 -26.10 25.84
N PRO A 601 -17.41 -24.98 25.14
CA PRO A 601 -18.30 -24.93 23.98
C PRO A 601 -17.73 -25.77 22.82
N ILE A 602 -18.61 -26.29 21.97
CA ILE A 602 -18.26 -26.98 20.72
C ILE A 602 -18.30 -25.96 19.59
N ASN A 603 -17.17 -25.75 18.94
CA ASN A 603 -17.11 -24.87 17.77
C ASN A 603 -17.95 -25.44 16.63
N SER A 604 -18.57 -24.60 15.80
CA SER A 604 -19.46 -25.03 14.71
C SER A 604 -20.79 -25.68 15.12
N SER A 605 -21.20 -25.55 16.39
CA SER A 605 -22.49 -26.06 16.90
C SER A 605 -23.55 -24.97 17.07
N GLU A 606 -23.36 -23.81 16.44
CA GLU A 606 -24.34 -22.71 16.44
C GLU A 606 -25.66 -23.12 15.77
N ARG A 607 -26.72 -22.33 16.00
CA ARG A 607 -28.01 -22.54 15.32
C ARG A 607 -27.85 -22.43 13.81
N LEU A 608 -28.52 -23.28 13.06
CA LEU A 608 -28.41 -23.32 11.61
C LEU A 608 -29.59 -22.62 10.93
N ILE A 609 -29.30 -21.89 9.87
CA ILE A 609 -30.26 -21.43 8.86
C ILE A 609 -29.87 -22.07 7.54
N GLN A 610 -30.81 -22.77 6.92
CA GLN A 610 -30.66 -23.27 5.56
C GLN A 610 -31.21 -22.25 4.57
N VAL A 611 -30.43 -21.97 3.54
CA VAL A 611 -30.76 -21.07 2.44
C VAL A 611 -30.57 -21.80 1.12
N ASN A 612 -31.49 -21.57 0.19
CA ASN A 612 -31.39 -22.13 -1.15
C ASN A 612 -31.04 -21.00 -2.13
N GLY A 613 -29.87 -21.09 -2.76
CA GLY A 613 -29.44 -20.08 -3.75
C GLY A 613 -29.14 -18.70 -3.14
N GLY A 614 -28.85 -18.65 -1.84
CA GLY A 614 -28.38 -17.48 -1.10
C GLY A 614 -29.43 -16.41 -0.75
N SER A 615 -30.70 -16.66 -1.05
CA SER A 615 -31.82 -15.82 -0.61
C SER A 615 -32.61 -16.54 0.47
N TRP A 616 -32.97 -15.80 1.52
CA TRP A 616 -33.71 -16.31 2.66
C TRP A 616 -34.98 -15.51 2.91
N MET A 617 -36.13 -16.18 2.88
CA MET A 617 -37.38 -15.56 3.30
C MET A 617 -37.44 -15.51 4.82
N ILE A 618 -37.79 -14.38 5.42
CA ILE A 618 -37.84 -14.26 6.87
C ILE A 618 -39.18 -14.81 7.40
N PRO A 619 -39.17 -15.79 8.33
CA PRO A 619 -40.40 -16.27 8.97
C PRO A 619 -41.10 -15.16 9.76
N ARG A 620 -42.45 -15.15 9.77
CA ARG A 620 -43.25 -14.11 10.45
C ARG A 620 -42.96 -13.99 11.96
N ASP A 621 -42.60 -15.10 12.59
CA ASP A 621 -42.31 -15.16 14.04
C ASP A 621 -40.80 -15.01 14.34
N PHE A 622 -39.96 -14.78 13.33
CA PHE A 622 -38.51 -14.72 13.51
C PHE A 622 -38.04 -13.36 14.06
N ILE A 623 -38.74 -12.27 13.72
CA ILE A 623 -38.35 -10.89 14.00
C ILE A 623 -39.42 -10.14 14.81
N GLU A 624 -38.96 -9.23 15.66
CA GLU A 624 -39.80 -8.27 16.36
C GLU A 624 -39.52 -6.83 15.86
N MET A 625 -40.46 -5.91 16.14
CA MET A 625 -40.31 -4.51 15.73
C MET A 625 -39.11 -3.88 16.46
N GLY A 626 -38.17 -3.33 15.70
CA GLY A 626 -36.96 -2.70 16.24
C GLY A 626 -35.74 -3.62 16.31
N ASP A 627 -35.88 -4.91 15.97
CA ASP A 627 -34.74 -5.82 15.81
C ASP A 627 -33.81 -5.33 14.68
N ILE A 628 -32.52 -5.58 14.88
CA ILE A 628 -31.47 -5.34 13.89
C ILE A 628 -30.94 -6.70 13.43
N LEU A 629 -30.91 -6.90 12.11
CA LEU A 629 -30.26 -8.07 11.51
C LEU A 629 -28.89 -7.64 10.97
N VAL A 630 -27.86 -8.43 11.28
CA VAL A 630 -26.49 -8.23 10.80
C VAL A 630 -25.98 -9.50 10.17
N HIS A 631 -25.28 -9.38 9.06
CA HIS A 631 -24.71 -10.51 8.34
C HIS A 631 -23.26 -10.23 7.94
N SER A 632 -22.45 -11.29 7.92
CA SER A 632 -21.13 -11.31 7.29
C SER A 632 -20.77 -12.73 6.83
N ASP A 633 -20.00 -12.83 5.76
CA ASP A 633 -19.46 -14.10 5.27
C ASP A 633 -18.34 -14.64 6.18
N TYR A 634 -17.69 -13.76 6.96
CA TYR A 634 -16.53 -14.09 7.78
C TYR A 634 -16.57 -13.44 9.18
N GLY A 635 -15.63 -13.88 10.02
CA GLY A 635 -15.50 -13.44 11.41
C GLY A 635 -16.62 -13.97 12.29
N SER A 636 -16.79 -13.33 13.46
CA SER A 636 -17.79 -13.77 14.44
C SER A 636 -19.03 -12.86 14.48
N PRO A 637 -20.22 -13.42 14.78
CA PRO A 637 -21.44 -12.66 14.98
C PRO A 637 -21.30 -11.52 15.99
N PHE A 638 -21.78 -10.33 15.67
CA PHE A 638 -21.83 -9.19 16.59
C PHE A 638 -23.05 -8.29 16.37
N CYS A 639 -23.34 -7.44 17.35
CA CYS A 639 -24.35 -6.39 17.23
C CYS A 639 -23.68 -5.03 16.98
N PRO A 640 -24.21 -4.19 16.07
CA PRO A 640 -23.55 -2.96 15.70
C PRO A 640 -23.61 -1.97 16.88
N SER A 641 -22.51 -1.28 17.14
CA SER A 641 -22.41 -0.33 18.26
C SER A 641 -23.09 1.01 17.97
N GLY A 642 -23.27 1.31 16.69
CA GLY A 642 -23.91 2.54 16.20
C GLY A 642 -25.38 2.42 15.87
N ASN A 643 -26.03 3.57 15.70
CA ASN A 643 -27.36 3.67 15.09
C ASN A 643 -27.33 3.58 13.55
N VAL A 644 -26.21 3.16 12.97
CA VAL A 644 -25.94 3.17 11.52
C VAL A 644 -26.41 1.86 10.89
N ALA A 645 -27.69 1.52 11.08
CA ALA A 645 -28.33 0.41 10.38
C ALA A 645 -29.30 0.97 9.34
N LYS A 646 -29.27 0.44 8.12
CA LYS A 646 -30.19 0.84 7.04
C LYS A 646 -31.62 0.54 7.48
N GLN A 647 -32.51 1.54 7.44
CA GLN A 647 -33.90 1.35 7.85
C GLN A 647 -34.72 0.74 6.72
N VAL A 648 -35.40 -0.38 7.02
CA VAL A 648 -36.26 -1.09 6.07
C VAL A 648 -37.69 -1.04 6.58
N ASN A 649 -38.63 -0.61 5.73
CA ASN A 649 -40.05 -0.52 6.09
C ASN A 649 -40.76 -1.84 5.76
N THR A 650 -41.24 -2.51 6.80
CA THR A 650 -41.90 -3.82 6.75
C THR A 650 -43.43 -3.74 6.55
N SER A 651 -43.97 -2.55 6.25
CA SER A 651 -45.41 -2.36 5.99
C SER A 651 -45.86 -2.82 4.60
N SER A 652 -44.91 -3.15 3.73
CA SER A 652 -45.08 -3.72 2.39
C SER A 652 -44.02 -4.78 2.15
N ASN A 653 -44.17 -5.60 1.12
CA ASN A 653 -43.14 -6.58 0.75
C ASN A 653 -41.80 -5.89 0.48
N TRP A 654 -40.72 -6.53 0.92
CA TRP A 654 -39.37 -5.96 0.88
C TRP A 654 -38.31 -7.02 0.62
N SER A 655 -37.20 -6.60 0.02
CA SER A 655 -36.06 -7.44 -0.32
C SER A 655 -34.77 -6.64 -0.12
N GLU A 656 -33.79 -7.18 0.59
CA GLU A 656 -32.51 -6.51 0.82
C GLU A 656 -31.34 -7.48 0.66
N GLU A 657 -30.33 -7.07 -0.09
CA GLU A 657 -29.07 -7.80 -0.20
C GLU A 657 -28.12 -7.37 0.92
N MET A 658 -27.65 -8.34 1.69
CA MET A 658 -26.75 -8.14 2.81
C MET A 658 -25.35 -8.59 2.41
N GLY A 659 -24.38 -7.67 2.47
CA GLY A 659 -22.96 -7.99 2.31
C GLY A 659 -22.26 -8.13 3.66
N ASN A 660 -20.92 -8.16 3.62
CA ASN A 660 -20.07 -8.26 4.80
C ASN A 660 -20.33 -7.11 5.79
N TYR A 661 -20.55 -7.51 7.05
CA TYR A 661 -20.88 -6.64 8.19
C TYR A 661 -22.03 -5.65 7.96
N SER A 662 -22.93 -5.96 7.02
CA SER A 662 -24.08 -5.11 6.74
C SER A 662 -25.18 -5.28 7.78
N ALA A 663 -25.79 -4.17 8.19
CA ALA A 663 -26.84 -4.14 9.21
C ALA A 663 -28.12 -3.46 8.70
N ILE A 664 -29.26 -4.12 8.91
CA ILE A 664 -30.59 -3.58 8.62
C ILE A 664 -31.43 -3.47 9.89
N ARG A 665 -32.12 -2.34 10.06
CA ARG A 665 -33.07 -2.11 11.15
C ARG A 665 -34.48 -2.18 10.60
N LEU A 666 -35.27 -3.09 11.14
CA LEU A 666 -36.63 -3.32 10.67
C LEU A 666 -37.60 -2.34 11.36
N THR A 667 -38.33 -1.59 10.55
CA THR A 667 -39.30 -0.57 10.98
C THR A 667 -40.68 -0.86 10.37
N GLY A 668 -41.78 -0.37 10.95
CA GLY A 668 -43.14 -0.64 10.45
C GLY A 668 -43.87 -1.74 11.23
N ASN A 669 -44.94 -2.30 10.67
CA ASN A 669 -45.87 -3.21 11.36
C ASN A 669 -45.67 -4.71 11.04
N LEU A 670 -44.56 -5.11 10.40
CA LEU A 670 -44.24 -6.50 10.04
C LEU A 670 -45.33 -7.20 9.18
N SER A 671 -46.11 -6.45 8.40
CA SER A 671 -47.22 -7.00 7.62
C SER A 671 -46.83 -7.47 6.22
N GLY A 672 -45.71 -7.00 5.68
CA GLY A 672 -45.17 -7.43 4.39
C GLY A 672 -44.26 -8.65 4.47
N GLU A 673 -44.14 -9.40 3.37
CA GLU A 673 -43.20 -10.51 3.24
C GLU A 673 -41.79 -9.98 2.95
N GLY A 674 -40.82 -10.41 3.75
CA GLY A 674 -39.43 -9.96 3.70
C GLY A 674 -38.48 -11.05 3.21
N THR A 675 -37.57 -10.68 2.32
CA THR A 675 -36.49 -11.56 1.84
C THR A 675 -35.14 -10.87 2.05
N ILE A 676 -34.13 -11.63 2.46
CA ILE A 676 -32.75 -11.15 2.58
C ILE A 676 -31.82 -12.02 1.74
N GLY A 677 -30.93 -11.39 0.98
CA GLY A 677 -29.81 -12.08 0.35
C GLY A 677 -28.64 -12.13 1.32
N VAL A 678 -28.19 -13.33 1.69
CA VAL A 678 -27.15 -13.55 2.73
C VAL A 678 -26.08 -14.54 2.25
N GLY A 679 -26.01 -14.80 0.94
CA GLY A 679 -25.04 -15.74 0.38
C GLY A 679 -25.26 -17.19 0.83
N THR A 680 -24.25 -18.04 0.61
CA THR A 680 -24.33 -19.51 0.83
C THR A 680 -23.65 -19.96 2.12
N GLU A 681 -22.92 -19.06 2.78
CA GLU A 681 -22.13 -19.30 3.97
C GLU A 681 -22.07 -18.06 4.86
N GLY A 682 -21.34 -18.13 5.98
CA GLY A 682 -21.25 -17.03 6.94
C GLY A 682 -22.24 -17.14 8.09
N TRP A 683 -22.57 -15.99 8.68
CA TRP A 683 -23.45 -15.90 9.84
C TRP A 683 -24.49 -14.80 9.71
N LEU A 684 -25.60 -14.96 10.45
CA LEU A 684 -26.65 -13.97 10.64
C LEU A 684 -26.85 -13.77 12.14
N ALA A 685 -26.78 -12.53 12.61
CA ALA A 685 -27.08 -12.17 13.99
C ALA A 685 -28.39 -11.39 14.06
N LYS A 686 -29.26 -11.78 14.98
CA LYS A 686 -30.44 -11.02 15.38
C LYS A 686 -30.16 -10.30 16.70
N CYS A 687 -30.09 -8.99 16.63
CA CYS A 687 -29.83 -8.11 17.75
C CYS A 687 -31.14 -7.50 18.23
N LYS A 688 -31.53 -7.86 19.45
CA LYS A 688 -32.77 -7.39 20.07
C LYS A 688 -32.58 -6.04 20.73
N SER A 689 -33.69 -5.32 20.92
CA SER A 689 -33.71 -4.02 21.57
C SER A 689 -33.29 -4.04 23.05
N ASP A 690 -33.31 -5.20 23.71
CA ASP A 690 -32.83 -5.41 25.08
C ASP A 690 -31.31 -5.59 25.19
N GLY A 691 -30.59 -5.56 24.06
CA GLY A 691 -29.15 -5.77 23.97
C GLY A 691 -28.73 -7.24 23.84
N SER A 692 -29.67 -8.19 23.84
CA SER A 692 -29.37 -9.60 23.59
C SER A 692 -29.16 -9.89 22.11
N MET A 693 -28.32 -10.89 21.83
CA MET A 693 -27.98 -11.31 20.48
C MET A 693 -28.30 -12.79 20.30
N VAL A 694 -28.84 -13.16 19.14
CA VAL A 694 -29.01 -14.55 18.73
C VAL A 694 -28.29 -14.74 17.40
N ALA A 695 -27.25 -15.57 17.39
CA ALA A 695 -26.48 -15.89 16.20
C ALA A 695 -26.98 -17.16 15.51
N PHE A 696 -26.82 -17.17 14.19
CA PHE A 696 -27.12 -18.28 13.31
C PHE A 696 -25.98 -18.44 12.31
N ARG A 697 -25.65 -19.68 11.99
CA ARG A 697 -24.76 -20.04 10.90
C ARG A 697 -25.57 -20.34 9.65
N ILE A 698 -25.11 -19.83 8.52
CA ILE A 698 -25.76 -20.02 7.22
C ILE A 698 -25.16 -21.26 6.55
N LYS A 699 -26.02 -22.09 5.94
CA LYS A 699 -25.63 -23.25 5.16
C LYS A 699 -26.50 -23.35 3.91
N ASP A 700 -25.88 -23.50 2.75
CA ASP A 700 -26.59 -23.79 1.50
C ASP A 700 -27.24 -25.18 1.54
N SER A 701 -28.57 -25.23 1.45
CA SER A 701 -29.41 -26.43 1.48
C SER A 701 -30.89 -26.05 1.25
N THR A 702 -31.77 -27.06 1.12
CA THR A 702 -33.23 -26.91 1.16
C THR A 702 -33.73 -26.03 2.32
N ASP A 703 -34.58 -25.05 2.04
CA ASP A 703 -35.12 -24.14 3.06
C ASP A 703 -36.22 -24.81 3.93
N VAL A 704 -35.81 -25.34 5.08
CA VAL A 704 -36.69 -25.90 6.10
C VAL A 704 -36.56 -25.13 7.42
N TYR A 705 -37.70 -24.75 8.00
CA TYR A 705 -37.76 -24.01 9.26
C TYR A 705 -38.50 -24.82 10.34
N VAL A 706 -37.96 -24.83 11.57
CA VAL A 706 -38.49 -25.58 12.70
C VAL A 706 -38.70 -24.64 13.89
N ASN A 707 -39.90 -24.62 14.45
CA ASN A 707 -40.29 -23.78 15.59
C ASN A 707 -40.64 -24.68 16.79
N PRO A 708 -40.08 -24.46 18.01
CA PRO A 708 -39.31 -23.28 18.46
C PRO A 708 -37.78 -23.35 18.43
N SER A 709 -37.18 -24.54 18.41
CA SER A 709 -35.73 -24.66 18.65
C SER A 709 -34.84 -24.34 17.45
N GLY A 710 -35.36 -24.45 16.22
CA GLY A 710 -34.60 -24.36 14.97
C GLY A 710 -34.07 -25.71 14.49
N LEU A 711 -33.56 -25.73 13.25
CA LEU A 711 -33.03 -26.92 12.60
C LEU A 711 -31.71 -27.39 13.25
N GLY A 712 -31.53 -28.71 13.37
CA GLY A 712 -30.31 -29.32 13.90
C GLY A 712 -30.11 -29.16 15.42
N ARG A 713 -31.09 -28.56 16.11
CA ARG A 713 -31.02 -28.27 17.55
C ARG A 713 -31.96 -29.19 18.35
N GLY A 714 -31.60 -29.45 19.61
CA GLY A 714 -32.46 -30.14 20.57
C GLY A 714 -33.82 -29.44 20.74
N ILE A 715 -34.89 -30.23 20.73
CA ILE A 715 -36.26 -29.80 20.91
C ILE A 715 -36.78 -30.33 22.24
N ASP A 716 -37.01 -29.41 23.18
CA ASP A 716 -37.50 -29.73 24.53
C ASP A 716 -39.04 -29.74 24.62
N SER A 717 -39.74 -29.45 23.53
CA SER A 717 -41.21 -29.43 23.47
C SER A 717 -41.79 -30.74 22.93
N GLU A 718 -42.87 -31.23 23.55
CA GLU A 718 -43.60 -32.42 23.07
C GLU A 718 -44.25 -32.21 21.70
N GLU A 719 -44.48 -30.95 21.31
CA GLU A 719 -45.05 -30.56 20.02
C GLU A 719 -44.17 -29.48 19.37
N PHE A 720 -43.93 -29.61 18.07
CA PHE A 720 -43.18 -28.63 17.26
C PHE A 720 -43.69 -28.62 15.82
N VAL A 721 -43.44 -27.52 15.12
CA VAL A 721 -43.93 -27.32 13.74
C VAL A 721 -42.76 -27.28 12.78
N ILE A 722 -42.86 -28.06 11.71
CA ILE A 722 -41.92 -28.09 10.59
C ILE A 722 -42.58 -27.39 9.40
N PHE A 723 -41.86 -26.43 8.80
CA PHE A 723 -42.27 -25.68 7.62
C PHE A 723 -41.37 -26.04 6.45
N ASN A 724 -41.94 -26.60 5.37
CA ASN A 724 -41.26 -26.76 4.09
C ASN A 724 -41.46 -25.49 3.30
N ARG A 725 -40.41 -24.69 3.14
CA ARG A 725 -40.49 -23.39 2.45
C ARG A 725 -40.04 -23.46 1.00
N GLU A 726 -39.63 -24.63 0.54
CA GLU A 726 -39.40 -24.92 -0.85
C GLU A 726 -40.72 -25.07 -1.63
N GLU A 727 -40.63 -24.99 -2.96
CA GLU A 727 -41.76 -25.27 -3.84
C GLU A 727 -42.00 -26.78 -4.02
N VAL A 728 -41.00 -27.61 -3.69
CA VAL A 728 -41.01 -29.05 -3.92
C VAL A 728 -41.50 -29.80 -2.68
N LYS A 729 -42.26 -30.87 -2.91
CA LYS A 729 -42.70 -31.80 -1.87
C LYS A 729 -41.52 -32.57 -1.28
N MET A 730 -41.47 -32.68 0.05
CA MET A 730 -40.45 -33.44 0.79
C MET A 730 -41.06 -34.63 1.53
N GLU A 731 -40.30 -35.72 1.61
CA GLU A 731 -40.62 -36.88 2.45
C GLU A 731 -40.28 -36.56 3.91
N LEU A 732 -41.15 -36.95 4.84
CA LEU A 732 -40.87 -36.89 6.28
C LEU A 732 -40.59 -38.31 6.76
N SER A 733 -39.39 -38.51 7.32
CA SER A 733 -38.97 -39.79 7.87
C SER A 733 -38.62 -39.67 9.34
N LEU A 734 -38.68 -40.81 10.04
CA LEU A 734 -38.42 -40.91 11.47
C LEU A 734 -37.31 -41.91 11.71
N GLU A 735 -36.30 -41.49 12.47
CA GLU A 735 -35.18 -42.32 12.87
C GLU A 735 -35.08 -42.43 14.39
N TRP A 736 -34.75 -43.63 14.84
CA TRP A 736 -34.67 -43.99 16.24
C TRP A 736 -33.23 -44.39 16.58
N HIS A 737 -32.67 -43.76 17.60
CA HIS A 737 -31.29 -43.92 18.03
C HIS A 737 -31.19 -44.30 19.52
N GLY A 738 -30.07 -44.93 19.90
CA GLY A 738 -29.74 -45.27 21.29
C GLY A 738 -30.01 -46.73 21.72
N ASP A 739 -29.77 -47.00 23.01
CA ASP A 739 -29.65 -48.36 23.56
C ASP A 739 -31.00 -49.02 23.91
N SER A 740 -32.11 -48.29 23.79
CA SER A 740 -33.46 -48.77 24.10
C SER A 740 -34.39 -48.76 22.87
N PRO A 741 -34.18 -49.63 21.88
CA PRO A 741 -34.94 -49.64 20.61
C PRO A 741 -36.36 -50.23 20.75
N GLN A 742 -36.92 -50.35 21.95
CA GLN A 742 -38.33 -50.74 22.08
C GLN A 742 -39.21 -49.52 21.85
N SER A 743 -40.01 -49.56 20.78
CA SER A 743 -40.98 -48.56 20.30
C SER A 743 -42.05 -48.08 21.31
N GLY A 744 -41.88 -48.34 22.61
CA GLY A 744 -42.79 -47.96 23.70
C GLY A 744 -42.28 -46.82 24.58
N ILE A 745 -41.12 -46.21 24.27
CA ILE A 745 -40.57 -45.08 25.04
C ILE A 745 -40.93 -43.70 24.48
N TRP A 746 -41.59 -43.67 23.32
CA TRP A 746 -42.02 -42.45 22.63
C TRP A 746 -43.41 -42.68 21.99
N ASP A 747 -44.29 -41.69 22.10
CA ASP A 747 -45.50 -41.55 21.28
C ASP A 747 -45.20 -40.52 20.19
N VAL A 748 -45.30 -40.90 18.92
CA VAL A 748 -44.99 -39.98 17.81
C VAL A 748 -46.14 -39.92 16.84
N THR A 749 -46.59 -38.71 16.55
CA THR A 749 -47.56 -38.43 15.48
C THR A 749 -46.97 -37.43 14.51
N MET A 750 -46.85 -37.82 13.25
CA MET A 750 -46.37 -36.98 12.15
C MET A 750 -47.03 -37.42 10.82
N ASP A 751 -47.03 -36.54 9.83
CA ASP A 751 -47.41 -36.87 8.46
C ASP A 751 -46.25 -37.54 7.70
N ASP A 752 -46.55 -38.35 6.68
CA ASP A 752 -45.54 -39.05 5.86
C ASP A 752 -44.84 -38.12 4.85
N TRP A 753 -45.43 -36.96 4.54
CA TRP A 753 -44.89 -36.00 3.57
C TRP A 753 -45.37 -34.57 3.83
N LEU A 754 -44.59 -33.60 3.35
CA LEU A 754 -44.92 -32.18 3.45
C LEU A 754 -44.82 -31.51 2.08
N GLU A 755 -45.96 -31.02 1.59
CA GLU A 755 -46.04 -30.27 0.33
C GLU A 755 -45.29 -28.93 0.45
N GLY A 756 -44.79 -28.42 -0.67
CA GLY A 756 -44.08 -27.14 -0.70
C GLY A 756 -44.94 -25.97 -0.22
N GLY A 757 -44.36 -25.09 0.61
CA GLY A 757 -45.03 -23.94 1.22
C GLY A 757 -45.99 -24.27 2.37
N ASN A 758 -46.12 -25.54 2.77
CA ASN A 758 -46.99 -25.96 3.88
C ASN A 758 -46.19 -26.25 5.16
N SER A 759 -46.91 -26.43 6.27
CA SER A 759 -46.36 -26.89 7.54
C SER A 759 -47.13 -28.07 8.12
N THR A 760 -46.45 -28.86 8.95
CA THR A 760 -47.07 -29.95 9.73
C THR A 760 -46.70 -29.84 11.20
N LEU A 761 -47.62 -30.28 12.07
CA LEU A 761 -47.41 -30.38 13.51
C LEU A 761 -46.91 -31.79 13.83
N VAL A 762 -45.73 -31.89 14.42
CA VAL A 762 -45.16 -33.14 14.91
C VAL A 762 -45.31 -33.18 16.42
N SER A 763 -45.83 -34.29 16.94
CA SER A 763 -45.80 -34.58 18.38
C SER A 763 -44.83 -35.71 18.65
N ALA A 764 -43.88 -35.50 19.55
CA ALA A 764 -42.92 -36.48 20.02
C ALA A 764 -42.92 -36.49 21.55
N LYS A 765 -43.75 -37.36 22.13
CA LYS A 765 -43.98 -37.43 23.57
C LYS A 765 -43.19 -38.55 24.21
N ALA A 766 -42.39 -38.24 25.22
CA ALA A 766 -41.70 -39.24 26.01
C ALA A 766 -42.71 -40.07 26.85
N ILE A 767 -42.65 -41.40 26.72
CA ILE A 767 -43.45 -42.37 27.49
C ILE A 767 -42.51 -43.38 28.17
N GLY A 768 -42.97 -44.03 29.24
CA GLY A 768 -42.23 -45.13 29.87
C GLY A 768 -41.27 -44.66 30.97
N ILE A 769 -40.03 -45.14 30.94
CA ILE A 769 -39.03 -44.96 32.01
C ILE A 769 -38.65 -43.47 32.14
N SER A 770 -38.71 -42.91 33.35
CA SER A 770 -38.44 -41.49 33.60
C SER A 770 -36.96 -41.12 33.49
N ASP A 771 -36.08 -42.06 33.75
CA ASP A 771 -34.66 -41.78 34.03
C ASP A 771 -33.77 -41.87 32.77
N LEU A 772 -34.36 -41.87 31.57
CA LEU A 772 -33.61 -41.88 30.30
C LEU A 772 -33.24 -40.46 29.85
N GLU A 773 -31.99 -40.28 29.41
CA GLU A 773 -31.59 -39.06 28.71
C GLU A 773 -32.04 -39.12 27.25
N ARG A 774 -32.78 -38.10 26.82
CA ARG A 774 -33.52 -38.08 25.55
C ARG A 774 -33.18 -36.82 24.76
N ALA A 775 -32.99 -36.99 23.46
CA ALA A 775 -32.80 -35.88 22.54
C ALA A 775 -33.71 -36.04 21.32
N VAL A 776 -34.34 -34.93 20.91
CA VAL A 776 -35.16 -34.83 19.71
C VAL A 776 -34.61 -33.71 18.84
N TRP A 777 -34.41 -33.96 17.55
CA TRP A 777 -34.00 -32.92 16.62
C TRP A 777 -34.47 -33.23 15.20
N VAL A 778 -34.40 -32.20 14.34
CA VAL A 778 -34.81 -32.30 12.94
C VAL A 778 -33.63 -31.89 12.06
N THR A 779 -33.37 -32.70 11.02
CA THR A 779 -32.46 -32.34 9.92
C THR A 779 -33.23 -32.32 8.62
N ALA A 780 -32.71 -31.59 7.63
CA ALA A 780 -33.26 -31.55 6.30
C ALA A 780 -32.15 -31.40 5.27
N ASP A 781 -32.32 -32.06 4.14
CA ASP A 781 -31.50 -31.93 2.94
C ASP A 781 -32.32 -32.25 1.67
N ASP A 782 -31.65 -32.35 0.52
CA ASP A 782 -32.29 -32.66 -0.76
C ASP A 782 -33.03 -34.01 -0.77
N SER A 783 -32.73 -34.92 0.17
CA SER A 783 -33.38 -36.24 0.27
C SER A 783 -34.69 -36.19 1.05
N GLY A 784 -34.90 -35.19 1.91
CA GLY A 784 -36.11 -35.00 2.69
C GLY A 784 -35.85 -34.43 4.07
N ILE A 785 -36.87 -34.52 4.93
CA ILE A 785 -36.83 -34.07 6.32
C ILE A 785 -36.80 -35.30 7.22
N ILE A 786 -35.85 -35.34 8.16
CA ILE A 786 -35.69 -36.44 9.11
C ILE A 786 -35.91 -35.92 10.52
N VAL A 787 -36.84 -36.56 11.24
CA VAL A 787 -37.04 -36.36 12.67
C VAL A 787 -36.27 -37.47 13.39
N HIS A 788 -35.30 -37.10 14.22
CA HIS A 788 -34.48 -38.03 14.96
C HIS A 788 -34.89 -38.05 16.43
N LEU A 789 -34.98 -39.25 16.99
CA LEU A 789 -35.31 -39.51 18.39
C LEU A 789 -34.24 -40.39 18.99
N SER A 790 -33.52 -39.87 19.98
CA SER A 790 -32.52 -40.63 20.74
C SER A 790 -32.96 -40.81 22.19
N ALA A 791 -32.73 -42.01 22.74
CA ALA A 791 -32.86 -42.28 24.16
C ALA A 791 -31.73 -43.19 24.67
N ARG A 792 -31.07 -42.77 25.75
CA ARG A 792 -29.94 -43.49 26.35
C ARG A 792 -30.08 -43.65 27.86
N CYS A 793 -29.49 -44.72 28.37
CA CYS A 793 -29.37 -44.93 29.80
C CYS A 793 -28.38 -43.92 30.39
N PRO A 794 -28.59 -43.42 31.62
CA PRO A 794 -27.58 -42.68 32.34
C PRO A 794 -26.28 -43.47 32.47
N SER A 795 -25.18 -42.79 32.78
CA SER A 795 -23.87 -43.43 32.99
C SER A 795 -23.85 -44.46 34.14
N GLU A 796 -24.82 -44.42 35.05
CA GLU A 796 -25.03 -45.39 36.13
C GLU A 796 -25.83 -46.65 35.70
N GLY A 797 -26.34 -46.67 34.46
CA GLY A 797 -27.12 -47.74 33.86
C GLY A 797 -28.63 -47.51 33.84
N CYS A 798 -29.32 -48.33 33.04
CA CYS A 798 -30.74 -48.67 33.21
C CYS A 798 -30.85 -49.97 34.03
#